data_AF-A0A7M3MU17-F1
#
_entry.id   AF-A0A7M3MU17-F1
#
_cell.length_a   1.000
_cell.length_b   1.000
_cell.length_c   1.000
_cell.angle_alpha   90.00
_cell.angle_beta   90.00
_cell.angle_gamma   90.00
#
_symmetry.space_group_name_H-M   'P 1'
#
loop_
_entity.id
_entity.type
_entity.pdbx_description
1 polymer ?
#
loop_
_entity_poly.entity_id
_entity_poly.type
_entity_poly.pdbx_seq_one_letter_code
_entity_poly.pdbx_strand_id
1 'polypeptide(L)'
;MGNFITNALGKIFGNKHEKEVRSLMPIVEEINEIGESLVELSHDELRNKTFEFKERINESLSEINEEIDNLQEQADVEEDLEVKEQLFNDIDSLIEERNQELEEVLQEMLPEAFAVVKETARRFVKNSELEVACTEHDKKIAVKGKYVKVKGDKAIWKNEWVAAGGEIKWNMVHYDVQLIGGMVLHAGKIAEMQTGEGKTLVATLPAYLNGLAGYGVHLVTVNDYLARRDSEWVGPIFEFLHLTVDCIDKYKPHTPERKNAYNCDVTYGTNNEFGFDYLRDNMVRSIEEKVQRRNHYVMVDEVDSVLIDDARTPLIISGPIPKGADDQEYQVLKPKIERLLQAQRQLASNFLAEGKKHFKEGKLGHNEGEAGLALLRSFRANPKSRPLIKFLSQEGAKVELQKTENYFMQEQSKHMHIADEPLYFTIDEKNRQVELTEKGGEFLAQGEEDPNLFIMPDIATEMEAIQSDEELSEGEKKELSDKLIRDYSTKSKRLHAAQQLLKAYSLFEKDEEYVVMDGQVKIVDEQTGRIMEGRRYSDGLHQAIEAKENVKIGDITQTYATVTLQNYFRMYHKLAGMTGTAETEASEFWQIYELDVSIIPTNKPVIRDDRQDKVFKTAREKYNAVIEEIDDLVSNGQPVLVGTTSVEISEKLSRMLNLRNIKHNVLNAKQHQREAEIVAEAGKPGAVTIATNMAGRGTDIKISQEVKDAGGLAIIGTERHDSRRVDRQLRGRAGRQGDPGSSQFYISLEDNLMRLFHSEKIAKLMDRMGHKDGEMIQHPMVTKSIERAQKKVEENNFGIRKKLLEYDDVMNIQREAIYKKRDNALSGERLSVDINNMFIGLTETLVLDHKYNGDFESFRRASISLLAVDPSEMDAATFKEGREDQVIGDFQRIVMEVYKRKTEQIKDLLLPVIQRVQENEGHRFKRIAIPFVSSRAKQLPIAADLKEAAESEGKTIMRDIEKTVTLALIDENWKEHLRRMDELKESVQSASFEQKDPLVIYKMEAFKLFEEFIHKVNQDVTSYLLEGRIQLRGEEDIREAQQEKTDFSKAKTHRSPEEEAQRRAAMGTGGRKKVETFVRQEEKVGRNDPCPCGSGKKFKHCHGRA
;
A
#
# COMPACT_ATOMS: atom_id res chain seq x y z
N MET A 1 -12.70 11.92 -41.61
CA MET A 1 -13.04 13.36 -41.43
C MET A 1 -12.96 13.82 -39.97
N GLY A 2 -13.42 13.03 -38.98
CA GLY A 2 -13.35 13.40 -37.55
C GLY A 2 -11.97 13.85 -37.06
N ASN A 3 -10.90 13.08 -37.29
CA ASN A 3 -9.53 13.42 -36.88
C ASN A 3 -8.93 14.66 -37.56
N PHE A 4 -9.44 15.06 -38.72
CA PHE A 4 -8.94 16.25 -39.43
C PHE A 4 -9.58 17.53 -38.87
N ILE A 5 -10.84 17.43 -38.44
CA ILE A 5 -11.59 18.53 -37.82
C ILE A 5 -11.11 18.77 -36.38
N THR A 6 -10.84 17.72 -35.59
CA THR A 6 -10.25 17.88 -34.25
C THR A 6 -8.83 18.45 -34.30
N ASN A 7 -7.99 18.02 -35.25
CA ASN A 7 -6.65 18.62 -35.42
C ASN A 7 -6.68 20.05 -35.95
N ALA A 8 -7.66 20.40 -36.79
CA ALA A 8 -7.85 21.78 -37.27
C ALA A 8 -8.40 22.71 -36.18
N LEU A 9 -9.35 22.24 -35.36
CA LEU A 9 -9.89 22.97 -34.21
C LEU A 9 -8.84 23.14 -33.10
N GLY A 10 -8.02 22.12 -32.84
CA GLY A 10 -6.90 22.20 -31.89
C GLY A 10 -5.83 23.21 -32.31
N LYS A 11 -5.59 23.41 -33.61
CA LYS A 11 -4.67 24.45 -34.12
C LYS A 11 -5.24 25.87 -34.06
N ILE A 12 -6.56 26.04 -34.02
CA ILE A 12 -7.22 27.36 -34.02
C ILE A 12 -7.53 27.83 -32.59
N PHE A 13 -7.87 26.91 -31.69
CA PHE A 13 -8.24 27.22 -30.30
C PHE A 13 -7.19 26.83 -29.26
N GLY A 14 -6.11 26.16 -29.64
CA GLY A 14 -5.13 25.55 -28.72
C GLY A 14 -5.65 24.25 -28.10
N ASN A 15 -4.74 23.37 -27.69
CA ASN A 15 -5.08 22.13 -26.97
C ASN A 15 -5.56 22.45 -25.53
N LYS A 16 -6.30 21.55 -24.86
CA LYS A 16 -6.78 21.72 -23.45
C LYS A 16 -5.68 22.27 -22.54
N HIS A 17 -4.48 21.70 -22.63
CA HIS A 17 -3.32 22.06 -21.82
C HIS A 17 -2.78 23.46 -22.13
N GLU A 18 -2.75 23.87 -23.40
CA GLU A 18 -2.27 25.21 -23.78
C GLU A 18 -3.21 26.31 -23.27
N LYS A 19 -4.53 26.04 -23.24
CA LYS A 19 -5.50 26.95 -22.65
C LYS A 19 -5.31 27.08 -21.14
N GLU A 20 -5.09 25.97 -20.44
CA GLU A 20 -4.87 25.94 -18.99
C GLU A 20 -3.58 26.69 -18.60
N VAL A 21 -2.48 26.43 -19.29
CA VAL A 21 -1.22 27.19 -19.10
C VAL A 21 -1.44 28.68 -19.32
N ARG A 22 -2.18 29.05 -20.39
CA ARG A 22 -2.46 30.45 -20.70
C ARG A 22 -3.32 31.14 -19.65
N SER A 23 -4.23 30.43 -18.98
CA SER A 23 -5.01 30.99 -17.87
C SER A 23 -4.19 31.22 -16.61
N LEU A 24 -3.07 30.50 -16.42
CA LEU A 24 -2.21 30.64 -15.25
C LEU A 24 -1.11 31.69 -15.43
N MET A 25 -0.78 32.07 -16.67
CA MET A 25 0.27 33.06 -16.97
C MET A 25 0.06 34.44 -16.28
N PRO A 26 -1.16 35.02 -16.21
CA PRO A 26 -1.36 36.28 -15.50
C PRO A 26 -0.96 36.20 -14.02
N ILE A 27 -1.21 35.06 -13.36
CA ILE A 27 -0.82 34.85 -11.96
C ILE A 27 0.71 34.72 -11.84
N VAL A 28 1.38 34.12 -12.83
CA VAL A 28 2.86 34.09 -12.88
C VAL A 28 3.43 35.51 -12.99
N GLU A 29 2.82 36.36 -13.82
CA GLU A 29 3.22 37.76 -13.96
C GLU A 29 3.04 38.51 -12.63
N GLU A 30 1.92 38.32 -11.96
CA GLU A 30 1.64 38.87 -10.62
C GLU A 30 2.64 38.41 -9.55
N ILE A 31 2.94 37.10 -9.48
CA ILE A 31 3.99 36.55 -8.58
C ILE A 31 5.33 37.24 -8.82
N ASN A 32 5.68 37.45 -10.09
CA ASN A 32 6.94 38.08 -10.46
C ASN A 32 6.97 39.56 -10.08
N GLU A 33 5.87 40.29 -10.31
CA GLU A 33 5.72 41.70 -9.92
C GLU A 33 5.82 41.89 -8.39
N ILE A 34 5.09 41.07 -7.62
CA ILE A 34 5.21 41.07 -6.15
C ILE A 34 6.64 40.73 -5.74
N GLY A 35 7.27 39.76 -6.40
CA GLY A 35 8.65 39.36 -6.15
C GLY A 35 9.67 40.49 -6.36
N GLU A 36 9.39 41.51 -7.19
CA GLU A 36 10.25 42.70 -7.33
C GLU A 36 10.15 43.61 -6.10
N SER A 37 8.94 43.77 -5.53
CA SER A 37 8.72 44.56 -4.31
C SER A 37 9.39 43.94 -3.08
N LEU A 38 9.47 42.61 -3.01
CA LEU A 38 10.08 41.88 -1.88
C LEU A 38 11.61 42.00 -1.82
N VAL A 39 12.27 42.49 -2.89
CA VAL A 39 13.73 42.65 -2.92
C VAL A 39 14.20 43.70 -1.91
N GLU A 40 13.39 44.73 -1.65
CA GLU A 40 13.73 45.84 -0.74
C GLU A 40 13.62 45.46 0.73
N LEU A 41 12.88 44.39 1.06
CA LEU A 41 12.67 43.95 2.44
C LEU A 41 13.97 43.42 3.07
N SER A 42 14.13 43.62 4.37
CA SER A 42 15.15 42.94 5.17
C SER A 42 14.91 41.42 5.23
N HIS A 43 15.89 40.67 5.72
CA HIS A 43 15.74 39.22 5.93
C HIS A 43 14.69 38.90 6.99
N ASP A 44 14.59 39.71 8.04
CA ASP A 44 13.57 39.60 9.09
C ASP A 44 12.17 39.93 8.56
N GLU A 45 12.00 41.01 7.80
CA GLU A 45 10.69 41.35 7.21
C GLU A 45 10.20 40.27 6.24
N LEU A 46 11.08 39.72 5.39
CA LEU A 46 10.69 38.65 4.47
C LEU A 46 10.21 37.39 5.20
N ARG A 47 10.96 36.92 6.21
CA ARG A 47 10.57 35.69 6.92
C ARG A 47 9.30 35.89 7.77
N ASN A 48 9.11 37.10 8.29
CA ASN A 48 7.96 37.46 9.13
C ASN A 48 6.64 37.58 8.35
N LYS A 49 6.68 37.64 7.00
CA LYS A 49 5.48 37.48 6.16
C LYS A 49 4.68 36.23 6.50
N THR A 50 5.34 35.17 6.95
CA THR A 50 4.70 33.94 7.42
C THR A 50 3.72 34.19 8.57
N PHE A 51 4.04 35.09 9.51
CA PHE A 51 3.14 35.41 10.62
C PHE A 51 1.95 36.24 10.14
N GLU A 52 2.17 37.22 9.26
CA GLU A 52 1.10 38.00 8.62
C GLU A 52 0.12 37.08 7.88
N PHE A 53 0.64 36.09 7.14
CA PHE A 53 -0.18 35.10 6.45
C PHE A 53 -0.99 34.22 7.41
N LYS A 54 -0.39 33.75 8.52
CA LYS A 54 -1.10 32.96 9.53
C LYS A 54 -2.19 33.78 10.24
N GLU A 55 -1.92 35.05 10.51
CA GLU A 55 -2.90 35.98 11.10
C GLU A 55 -4.09 36.17 10.16
N ARG A 56 -3.86 36.45 8.87
CA ARG A 56 -4.93 36.58 7.87
C ARG A 56 -5.80 35.31 7.75
N ILE A 57 -5.20 34.13 7.78
CA ILE A 57 -5.96 32.86 7.77
C ILE A 57 -6.82 32.73 9.03
N ASN A 58 -6.27 33.05 10.20
CA ASN A 58 -7.00 32.97 11.47
C ASN A 58 -8.15 33.99 11.53
N GLU A 59 -7.96 35.20 11.01
CA GLU A 59 -9.00 36.23 10.91
C GLU A 59 -10.14 35.81 9.99
N SER A 60 -9.85 35.25 8.82
CA SER A 60 -10.88 34.76 7.90
C SER A 60 -11.68 33.58 8.48
N LEU A 61 -11.04 32.72 9.28
CA LEU A 61 -11.69 31.52 9.83
C LEU A 61 -12.25 31.72 11.24
N SER A 62 -12.11 32.90 11.87
CA SER A 62 -12.46 33.08 13.28
C SER A 62 -13.94 32.88 13.56
N GLU A 63 -14.83 33.40 12.68
CA GLU A 63 -16.28 33.29 12.86
C GLU A 63 -16.74 31.82 12.87
N ILE A 64 -16.31 31.04 11.87
CA ILE A 64 -16.67 29.62 11.76
C ILE A 64 -16.03 28.79 12.89
N ASN A 65 -14.78 29.09 13.28
CA ASN A 65 -14.13 28.41 14.39
C ASN A 65 -14.84 28.67 15.72
N GLU A 66 -15.25 29.92 15.99
CA GLU A 66 -16.03 30.26 17.19
C GLU A 66 -17.39 29.55 17.18
N GLU A 67 -18.05 29.42 16.03
CA GLU A 67 -19.31 28.67 15.92
C GLU A 67 -19.12 27.17 16.21
N ILE A 68 -18.08 26.55 15.65
CA ILE A 68 -17.72 25.16 15.93
C ILE A 68 -17.45 24.96 17.43
N ASP A 69 -16.65 25.83 18.04
CA ASP A 69 -16.31 25.74 19.47
C ASP A 69 -17.58 25.90 20.34
N ASN A 70 -18.45 26.85 20.01
CA ASN A 70 -19.73 27.06 20.71
C ASN A 70 -20.66 25.85 20.61
N LEU A 71 -20.77 25.22 19.43
CA LEU A 71 -21.58 24.00 19.26
C LEU A 71 -20.96 22.80 19.96
N GLN A 72 -19.63 22.70 19.99
CA GLN A 72 -18.93 21.65 20.71
C GLN A 72 -19.15 21.78 22.21
N GLU A 73 -19.06 22.99 22.77
CA GLU A 73 -19.39 23.25 24.17
C GLU A 73 -20.85 22.89 24.48
N GLN A 74 -21.80 23.27 23.61
CA GLN A 74 -23.21 22.88 23.77
C GLN A 74 -23.38 21.35 23.75
N ALA A 75 -22.73 20.67 22.81
CA ALA A 75 -22.81 19.21 22.69
C ALA A 75 -22.22 18.51 23.92
N ASP A 76 -21.18 19.06 24.54
CA ASP A 76 -20.54 18.46 25.72
C ASP A 76 -21.45 18.48 26.96
N VAL A 77 -22.24 19.54 27.16
CA VAL A 77 -23.16 19.64 28.32
C VAL A 77 -24.56 19.07 28.06
N GLU A 78 -24.94 18.88 26.79
CA GLU A 78 -26.26 18.34 26.42
C GLU A 78 -26.44 16.88 26.91
N GLU A 79 -27.57 16.65 27.59
CA GLU A 79 -27.99 15.34 28.11
C GLU A 79 -28.96 14.65 27.15
N ASP A 80 -29.72 15.40 26.35
CA ASP A 80 -30.61 14.86 25.33
C ASP A 80 -29.79 14.33 24.14
N LEU A 81 -29.84 13.02 23.93
CA LEU A 81 -29.02 12.36 22.93
C LEU A 81 -29.45 12.67 21.49
N GLU A 82 -30.73 12.99 21.25
CA GLU A 82 -31.21 13.37 19.91
C GLU A 82 -30.70 14.77 19.54
N VAL A 83 -30.78 15.72 20.49
CA VAL A 83 -30.25 17.08 20.30
C VAL A 83 -28.74 17.03 20.13
N LYS A 84 -28.05 16.22 20.94
CA LYS A 84 -26.60 16.05 20.87
C LYS A 84 -26.14 15.47 19.52
N GLU A 85 -26.89 14.53 18.94
CA GLU A 85 -26.61 14.02 17.59
C GLU A 85 -26.76 15.11 16.53
N GLN A 86 -27.80 15.94 16.62
CA GLN A 86 -27.98 17.07 15.71
C GLN A 86 -26.83 18.08 15.80
N LEU A 87 -26.41 18.45 17.01
CA LEU A 87 -25.27 19.36 17.22
C LEU A 87 -23.99 18.82 16.57
N PHE A 88 -23.73 17.51 16.69
CA PHE A 88 -22.57 16.88 16.04
C PHE A 88 -22.65 16.87 14.51
N ASN A 89 -23.85 16.75 13.94
CA ASN A 89 -24.05 16.85 12.49
C ASN A 89 -23.84 18.29 11.98
N ASP A 90 -24.27 19.27 12.75
CA ASP A 90 -24.06 20.69 12.45
C ASP A 90 -22.55 21.04 12.51
N ILE A 91 -21.84 20.53 13.52
CA ILE A 91 -20.37 20.65 13.62
C ILE A 91 -19.67 20.02 12.41
N ASP A 92 -20.07 18.81 12.01
CA ASP A 92 -19.48 18.13 10.84
C ASP A 92 -19.67 18.98 9.56
N SER A 93 -20.83 19.61 9.40
CA SER A 93 -21.16 20.47 8.26
C SER A 93 -20.32 21.76 8.26
N LEU A 94 -20.18 22.43 9.41
CA LEU A 94 -19.35 23.63 9.55
C LEU A 94 -17.87 23.32 9.32
N ILE A 95 -17.40 22.13 9.69
CA ILE A 95 -16.03 21.70 9.40
C ILE A 95 -15.80 21.62 7.88
N GLU A 96 -16.78 21.20 7.09
CA GLU A 96 -16.69 21.19 5.62
C GLU A 96 -16.66 22.61 5.06
N GLU A 97 -17.56 23.48 5.51
CA GLU A 97 -17.61 24.90 5.13
C GLU A 97 -16.29 25.62 5.46
N ARG A 98 -15.76 25.41 6.66
CA ARG A 98 -14.45 25.95 7.07
C ARG A 98 -13.32 25.52 6.12
N ASN A 99 -13.33 24.28 5.63
CA ASN A 99 -12.29 23.83 4.70
C ASN A 99 -12.46 24.48 3.33
N GLN A 100 -13.69 24.80 2.90
CA GLN A 100 -13.93 25.53 1.65
C GLN A 100 -13.41 26.97 1.76
N GLU A 101 -13.76 27.68 2.84
CA GLU A 101 -13.26 29.04 3.12
C GLU A 101 -11.73 29.08 3.19
N LEU A 102 -11.11 28.09 3.85
CA LEU A 102 -9.66 27.97 3.89
C LEU A 102 -9.04 27.89 2.49
N GLU A 103 -9.64 27.12 1.56
CA GLU A 103 -9.12 27.02 0.20
C GLU A 103 -9.25 28.34 -0.58
N GLU A 104 -10.33 29.10 -0.37
CA GLU A 104 -10.51 30.42 -0.97
C GLU A 104 -9.42 31.41 -0.49
N VAL A 105 -9.21 31.48 0.83
CA VAL A 105 -8.18 32.34 1.44
C VAL A 105 -6.77 31.96 0.96
N LEU A 106 -6.46 30.66 0.91
CA LEU A 106 -5.16 30.20 0.40
C LEU A 106 -4.96 30.56 -1.08
N GLN A 107 -6.03 30.48 -1.89
CA GLN A 107 -5.97 30.82 -3.31
C GLN A 107 -5.74 32.33 -3.53
N GLU A 108 -6.36 33.19 -2.71
CA GLU A 108 -6.10 34.64 -2.73
C GLU A 108 -4.66 34.98 -2.33
N MET A 109 -4.10 34.26 -1.35
CA MET A 109 -2.75 34.49 -0.83
C MET A 109 -1.66 33.87 -1.70
N LEU A 110 -2.02 33.00 -2.66
CA LEU A 110 -1.09 32.23 -3.47
C LEU A 110 -0.01 33.09 -4.15
N PRO A 111 -0.33 34.22 -4.82
CA PRO A 111 0.68 35.00 -5.54
C PRO A 111 1.76 35.54 -4.60
N GLU A 112 1.35 36.09 -3.46
CA GLU A 112 2.25 36.63 -2.43
C GLU A 112 3.10 35.53 -1.79
N ALA A 113 2.47 34.42 -1.40
CA ALA A 113 3.16 33.29 -0.75
C ALA A 113 4.22 32.66 -1.67
N PHE A 114 3.90 32.49 -2.97
CA PHE A 114 4.85 31.95 -3.94
C PHE A 114 6.00 32.92 -4.20
N ALA A 115 5.74 34.23 -4.23
CA ALA A 115 6.77 35.26 -4.35
C ALA A 115 7.73 35.24 -3.15
N VAL A 116 7.23 35.07 -1.92
CA VAL A 116 8.04 34.96 -0.70
C VAL A 116 8.98 33.75 -0.75
N VAL A 117 8.49 32.59 -1.17
CA VAL A 117 9.33 31.38 -1.32
C VAL A 117 10.38 31.57 -2.42
N LYS A 118 9.99 32.14 -3.57
CA LYS A 118 10.90 32.40 -4.69
C LYS A 118 12.01 33.40 -4.32
N GLU A 119 11.66 34.47 -3.61
CA GLU A 119 12.63 35.46 -3.13
C GLU A 119 13.54 34.89 -2.03
N THR A 120 13.01 34.04 -1.14
CA THR A 120 13.81 33.32 -0.15
C THR A 120 14.86 32.44 -0.84
N ALA A 121 14.44 31.63 -1.83
CA ALA A 121 15.37 30.82 -2.62
C ALA A 121 16.45 31.69 -3.28
N ARG A 122 16.06 32.84 -3.86
CA ARG A 122 17.00 33.81 -4.48
C ARG A 122 18.02 34.36 -3.48
N ARG A 123 17.62 34.66 -2.23
CA ARG A 123 18.52 35.17 -1.19
C ARG A 123 19.57 34.14 -0.77
N PHE A 124 19.19 32.87 -0.64
CA PHE A 124 20.14 31.78 -0.39
C PHE A 124 21.12 31.55 -1.55
N VAL A 125 20.73 31.84 -2.81
CA VAL A 125 21.67 31.80 -3.94
C VAL A 125 22.66 32.95 -3.90
N LYS A 126 22.19 34.17 -3.62
CA LYS A 126 23.02 35.39 -3.67
C LYS A 126 23.99 35.53 -2.49
N ASN A 127 23.64 34.99 -1.33
CA ASN A 127 24.39 35.18 -0.09
C ASN A 127 24.91 33.85 0.46
N SER A 128 26.15 33.82 0.94
CA SER A 128 26.72 32.64 1.63
C SER A 128 26.13 32.44 3.03
N GLU A 129 25.82 33.55 3.69
CA GLU A 129 25.22 33.59 5.02
C GLU A 129 24.14 34.67 5.04
N LEU A 130 23.01 34.39 5.69
CA LEU A 130 21.93 35.34 5.95
C LEU A 130 21.89 35.60 7.46
N GLU A 131 21.93 36.88 7.85
CA GLU A 131 21.87 37.30 9.25
C GLU A 131 20.48 37.85 9.57
N VAL A 132 19.87 37.33 10.64
CA VAL A 132 18.52 37.68 11.11
C VAL A 132 18.48 37.81 12.63
N ALA A 133 17.42 38.43 13.17
CA ALA A 133 17.16 38.43 14.60
C ALA A 133 16.95 37.00 15.12
N CYS A 134 17.53 36.69 16.29
CA CYS A 134 17.44 35.36 16.88
C CYS A 134 16.09 35.13 17.55
N THR A 135 15.30 34.20 17.04
CA THR A 135 14.02 33.76 17.63
C THR A 135 14.18 32.44 18.40
N GLU A 136 13.19 32.05 19.19
CA GLU A 136 13.15 30.72 19.84
C GLU A 136 13.15 29.57 18.81
N HIS A 137 12.57 29.79 17.64
CA HIS A 137 12.62 28.86 16.51
C HIS A 137 14.05 28.64 16.02
N ASP A 138 14.80 29.72 15.82
CA ASP A 138 16.21 29.65 15.41
C ASP A 138 17.08 28.90 16.44
N LYS A 139 16.82 29.12 17.74
CA LYS A 139 17.52 28.40 18.83
C LYS A 139 17.24 26.89 18.78
N LYS A 140 15.98 26.49 18.58
CA LYS A 140 15.61 25.07 18.45
C LYS A 140 16.30 24.40 17.27
N ILE A 141 16.41 25.09 16.14
CA ILE A 141 17.11 24.58 14.94
C ILE A 141 18.61 24.50 15.17
N ALA A 142 19.20 25.53 15.80
CA ALA A 142 20.62 25.58 16.10
C ALA A 142 21.07 24.44 17.04
N VAL A 143 20.22 24.00 17.99
CA VAL A 143 20.51 22.83 18.86
C VAL A 143 20.68 21.54 18.04
N LYS A 144 19.92 21.39 16.94
CA LYS A 144 20.04 20.22 16.06
C LYS A 144 21.33 20.26 15.22
N GLY A 145 22.06 21.38 15.19
CA GLY A 145 23.39 21.52 14.60
C GLY A 145 23.44 21.49 13.06
N LYS A 146 22.34 21.79 12.37
CA LYS A 146 22.19 21.49 10.94
C LYS A 146 22.78 22.56 9.99
N TYR A 147 22.47 23.85 10.18
CA TYR A 147 22.91 24.95 9.30
C TYR A 147 22.71 26.37 9.86
N VAL A 148 22.29 26.47 11.13
CA VAL A 148 22.05 27.74 11.83
C VAL A 148 23.04 27.88 12.98
N LYS A 149 23.64 29.07 13.13
CA LYS A 149 24.48 29.42 14.28
C LYS A 149 23.91 30.63 15.00
N VAL A 150 23.73 30.51 16.32
CA VAL A 150 23.31 31.63 17.17
C VAL A 150 24.55 32.35 17.70
N LYS A 151 24.60 33.68 17.54
CA LYS A 151 25.68 34.54 18.03
C LYS A 151 25.08 35.77 18.73
N GLY A 152 24.96 35.70 20.06
CA GLY A 152 24.26 36.73 20.83
C GLY A 152 22.78 36.77 20.45
N ASP A 153 22.30 37.95 20.07
CA ASP A 153 20.89 38.18 19.69
C ASP A 153 20.61 37.96 18.19
N LYS A 154 21.58 37.42 17.44
CA LYS A 154 21.47 37.15 16.00
C LYS A 154 21.59 35.67 15.66
N ALA A 155 20.87 35.25 14.63
CA ALA A 155 20.99 33.93 14.03
C ALA A 155 21.58 34.05 12.62
N ILE A 156 22.57 33.21 12.31
CA ILE A 156 23.27 33.18 11.03
C ILE A 156 22.90 31.88 10.33
N TRP A 157 22.26 32.01 9.17
CA TRP A 157 21.80 30.92 8.32
C TRP A 157 22.76 30.72 7.15
N LYS A 158 23.25 29.50 6.95
CA LYS A 158 24.15 29.18 5.84
C LYS A 158 23.38 28.77 4.59
N ASN A 159 23.95 29.07 3.42
CA ASN A 159 23.45 28.55 2.15
C ASN A 159 24.00 27.17 1.74
N GLU A 160 24.82 26.56 2.60
CA GLU A 160 25.39 25.24 2.42
C GLU A 160 25.18 24.38 3.67
N TRP A 161 24.81 23.12 3.46
CA TRP A 161 24.52 22.15 4.53
C TRP A 161 24.65 20.71 4.06
N VAL A 162 24.64 19.78 5.02
CA VAL A 162 24.63 18.35 4.74
C VAL A 162 23.18 17.86 4.61
N ALA A 163 22.85 17.20 3.51
CA ALA A 163 21.58 16.50 3.33
C ALA A 163 21.84 15.08 2.84
N ALA A 164 21.23 14.08 3.50
CA ALA A 164 21.45 12.65 3.25
C ALA A 164 22.93 12.23 3.14
N GLY A 165 23.81 12.90 3.89
CA GLY A 165 25.25 12.61 3.95
C GLY A 165 26.12 13.33 2.91
N GLY A 166 25.54 14.08 1.97
CA GLY A 166 26.26 14.91 1.00
C GLY A 166 26.22 16.40 1.34
N GLU A 167 27.31 17.14 1.09
CA GLU A 167 27.31 18.60 1.17
C GLU A 167 26.56 19.20 -0.04
N ILE A 168 25.56 20.02 0.24
CA ILE A 168 24.76 20.72 -0.76
C ILE A 168 24.88 22.22 -0.53
N LYS A 169 25.09 22.95 -1.63
CA LYS A 169 24.98 24.41 -1.68
C LYS A 169 23.74 24.80 -2.46
N TRP A 170 22.90 25.66 -1.88
CA TRP A 170 21.71 26.16 -2.54
C TRP A 170 22.07 27.08 -3.71
N ASN A 171 21.62 26.73 -4.91
CA ASN A 171 21.95 27.46 -6.13
C ASN A 171 20.77 27.55 -7.12
N MET A 172 19.53 27.46 -6.63
CA MET A 172 18.33 27.41 -7.46
C MET A 172 17.35 28.53 -7.13
N VAL A 173 16.66 29.00 -8.16
CA VAL A 173 15.55 29.96 -8.09
C VAL A 173 14.45 29.45 -9.00
N HIS A 174 13.20 29.58 -8.58
CA HIS A 174 12.07 29.04 -9.33
C HIS A 174 11.92 29.67 -10.72
N TYR A 175 11.76 28.84 -11.76
CA TYR A 175 11.36 29.23 -13.11
C TYR A 175 9.84 29.46 -13.19
N ASP A 176 9.39 30.17 -14.22
CA ASP A 176 7.96 30.42 -14.45
C ASP A 176 7.17 29.11 -14.63
N VAL A 177 7.73 28.14 -15.35
CA VAL A 177 7.12 26.81 -15.50
C VAL A 177 6.99 26.06 -14.17
N GLN A 178 7.87 26.35 -13.21
CA GLN A 178 7.81 25.76 -11.86
C GLN A 178 6.75 26.43 -11.00
N LEU A 179 6.50 27.74 -11.18
CA LEU A 179 5.37 28.44 -10.56
C LEU A 179 4.05 27.84 -11.06
N ILE A 180 3.93 27.57 -12.37
CA ILE A 180 2.76 26.89 -12.96
C ILE A 180 2.57 25.51 -12.34
N GLY A 181 3.64 24.71 -12.25
CA GLY A 181 3.58 23.41 -11.57
C GLY A 181 3.11 23.52 -10.12
N GLY A 182 3.58 24.52 -9.37
CA GLY A 182 3.16 24.76 -7.98
C GLY A 182 1.68 25.11 -7.86
N MET A 183 1.15 25.92 -8.78
CA MET A 183 -0.27 26.29 -8.83
C MET A 183 -1.16 25.07 -9.14
N VAL A 184 -0.74 24.24 -10.09
CA VAL A 184 -1.44 22.98 -10.42
C VAL A 184 -1.48 22.03 -9.23
N LEU A 185 -0.37 21.90 -8.49
CA LEU A 185 -0.33 21.10 -7.27
C LEU A 185 -1.24 21.65 -6.17
N HIS A 186 -1.25 22.97 -5.96
CA HIS A 186 -2.14 23.60 -4.97
C HIS A 186 -3.62 23.36 -5.31
N ALA A 187 -3.98 23.39 -6.59
CA ALA A 187 -5.33 23.14 -7.09
C ALA A 187 -5.79 21.66 -7.01
N GLY A 188 -5.02 20.76 -6.39
CA GLY A 188 -5.40 19.35 -6.24
C GLY A 188 -5.29 18.54 -7.54
N LYS A 189 -4.34 18.88 -8.42
CA LYS A 189 -4.15 18.21 -9.72
C LYS A 189 -2.79 17.52 -9.82
N ILE A 190 -2.59 16.79 -10.92
CA ILE A 190 -1.30 16.21 -11.28
C ILE A 190 -0.53 17.16 -12.20
N ALA A 191 0.65 17.61 -11.76
CA ALA A 191 1.60 18.34 -12.58
C ALA A 191 2.53 17.37 -13.32
N GLU A 192 2.33 17.19 -14.63
CA GLU A 192 3.28 16.48 -15.48
C GLU A 192 4.45 17.39 -15.86
N MET A 193 5.57 17.21 -15.17
CA MET A 193 6.82 17.95 -15.39
C MET A 193 7.93 16.97 -15.76
N GLN A 194 8.59 17.20 -16.90
CA GLN A 194 9.65 16.31 -17.36
C GLN A 194 10.79 16.19 -16.33
N THR A 195 11.48 15.05 -16.35
CA THR A 195 12.55 14.82 -15.38
C THR A 195 13.68 15.82 -15.60
N GLY A 196 14.11 16.48 -14.52
CA GLY A 196 15.10 17.56 -14.59
C GLY A 196 14.49 18.97 -14.54
N GLU A 197 13.17 19.12 -14.63
CA GLU A 197 12.49 20.43 -14.45
C GLU A 197 12.41 20.89 -12.98
N GLY A 198 12.92 20.10 -12.02
CA GLY A 198 13.01 20.49 -10.61
C GLY A 198 11.75 20.21 -9.76
N LYS A 199 11.13 19.04 -9.92
CA LYS A 199 9.90 18.63 -9.18
C LYS A 199 9.97 18.86 -7.67
N THR A 200 11.05 18.43 -7.02
CA THR A 200 11.24 18.62 -5.58
C THR A 200 11.30 20.11 -5.18
N LEU A 201 11.83 20.98 -6.03
CA LEU A 201 11.82 22.43 -5.80
C LEU A 201 10.42 23.03 -6.03
N VAL A 202 9.66 22.53 -7.00
CA VAL A 202 8.27 22.95 -7.26
C VAL A 202 7.39 22.68 -6.04
N ALA A 203 7.57 21.51 -5.40
CA ALA A 203 6.82 21.11 -4.23
C ALA A 203 6.91 22.09 -3.04
N THR A 204 7.98 22.91 -2.96
CA THR A 204 8.14 23.86 -1.86
C THR A 204 7.09 24.96 -1.87
N LEU A 205 6.58 25.33 -3.05
CA LEU A 205 5.59 26.40 -3.20
C LEU A 205 4.24 26.03 -2.57
N PRO A 206 3.54 24.97 -3.01
CA PRO A 206 2.29 24.55 -2.39
C PRO A 206 2.50 24.00 -0.97
N ALA A 207 3.64 23.39 -0.64
CA ALA A 207 3.91 22.95 0.73
C ALA A 207 4.00 24.14 1.71
N TYR A 208 4.63 25.25 1.30
CA TYR A 208 4.67 26.47 2.09
C TYR A 208 3.26 27.00 2.30
N LEU A 209 2.53 27.25 1.21
CA LEU A 209 1.19 27.83 1.25
C LEU A 209 0.22 27.02 2.11
N ASN A 210 0.09 25.72 1.84
CA ASN A 210 -0.83 24.85 2.59
C ASN A 210 -0.31 24.55 4.02
N GLY A 211 1.00 24.63 4.25
CA GLY A 211 1.59 24.50 5.58
C GLY A 211 1.22 25.64 6.53
N LEU A 212 0.89 26.82 6.00
CA LEU A 212 0.45 27.97 6.80
C LEU A 212 -0.84 27.69 7.58
N ALA A 213 -1.71 26.82 7.05
CA ALA A 213 -2.97 26.44 7.69
C ALA A 213 -2.80 25.61 8.98
N GLY A 214 -1.61 25.07 9.26
CA GLY A 214 -1.32 24.31 10.49
C GLY A 214 -1.91 22.89 10.55
N TYR A 215 -2.77 22.49 9.60
CA TYR A 215 -3.31 21.13 9.50
C TYR A 215 -2.32 20.13 8.90
N GLY A 216 -1.25 20.61 8.27
CA GLY A 216 -0.19 19.78 7.76
C GLY A 216 -0.19 19.44 6.30
N VAL A 217 1.02 19.25 5.77
CA VAL A 217 1.26 18.76 4.41
C VAL A 217 2.06 17.47 4.44
N HIS A 218 1.50 16.40 3.87
CA HIS A 218 2.22 15.14 3.69
C HIS A 218 2.87 15.09 2.31
N LEU A 219 4.19 14.94 2.26
CA LEU A 219 4.96 14.77 1.03
C LEU A 219 5.41 13.32 0.90
N VAL A 220 4.81 12.60 -0.04
CA VAL A 220 5.04 11.18 -0.27
C VAL A 220 6.08 10.98 -1.36
N THR A 221 7.08 10.15 -1.09
CA THR A 221 8.10 9.75 -2.07
C THR A 221 8.17 8.23 -2.21
N VAL A 222 8.88 7.76 -3.23
CA VAL A 222 8.97 6.33 -3.60
C VAL A 222 9.86 5.51 -2.65
N ASN A 223 10.74 6.14 -1.86
CA ASN A 223 11.61 5.44 -0.90
C ASN A 223 12.11 6.36 0.22
N ASP A 224 12.59 5.74 1.31
CA ASP A 224 13.01 6.43 2.52
C ASP A 224 14.22 7.35 2.31
N TYR A 225 15.15 6.97 1.43
CA TYR A 225 16.30 7.81 1.07
C TYR A 225 15.86 9.13 0.44
N LEU A 226 14.93 9.11 -0.52
CA LEU A 226 14.39 10.33 -1.14
C LEU A 226 13.62 11.17 -0.13
N ALA A 227 12.77 10.56 0.71
CA ALA A 227 12.05 11.27 1.77
C ALA A 227 13.01 12.01 2.73
N ARG A 228 14.08 11.32 3.17
CA ARG A 228 15.10 11.92 4.06
C ARG A 228 15.92 12.98 3.35
N ARG A 229 16.40 12.71 2.12
CA ARG A 229 17.17 13.66 1.32
C ARG A 229 16.38 14.93 1.07
N ASP A 230 15.15 14.81 0.60
CA ASP A 230 14.36 15.96 0.18
C ASP A 230 13.93 16.80 1.39
N SER A 231 13.50 16.17 2.49
CA SER A 231 13.21 16.87 3.75
C SER A 231 14.41 17.66 4.30
N GLU A 232 15.63 17.11 4.19
CA GLU A 232 16.86 17.80 4.62
C GLU A 232 17.36 18.82 3.61
N TRP A 233 17.07 18.60 2.32
CA TRP A 233 17.49 19.47 1.24
C TRP A 233 16.66 20.75 1.18
N VAL A 234 15.33 20.69 1.20
CA VAL A 234 14.50 21.90 1.18
C VAL A 234 14.20 22.45 2.58
N GLY A 235 14.53 21.68 3.62
CA GLY A 235 14.25 22.01 5.01
C GLY A 235 14.65 23.43 5.44
N PRO A 236 15.87 23.92 5.12
CA PRO A 236 16.27 25.28 5.48
C PRO A 236 15.39 26.38 4.90
N ILE A 237 14.78 26.17 3.74
CA ILE A 237 13.89 27.17 3.11
C ILE A 237 12.60 27.30 3.94
N PHE A 238 11.98 26.19 4.31
CA PHE A 238 10.80 26.18 5.18
C PHE A 238 11.12 26.71 6.58
N GLU A 239 12.21 26.24 7.17
CA GLU A 239 12.60 26.60 8.52
C GLU A 239 13.01 28.08 8.63
N PHE A 240 13.65 28.64 7.60
CA PHE A 240 13.93 30.08 7.55
C PHE A 240 12.62 30.89 7.61
N LEU A 241 11.60 30.43 6.88
CA LEU A 241 10.25 30.97 6.85
C LEU A 241 9.35 30.47 8.00
N HIS A 242 9.91 30.13 9.15
CA HIS A 242 9.17 29.76 10.38
C HIS A 242 8.25 28.54 10.30
N LEU A 243 8.36 27.70 9.26
CA LEU A 243 7.68 26.41 9.21
C LEU A 243 8.58 25.32 9.79
N THR A 244 7.96 24.23 10.22
CA THR A 244 8.62 23.04 10.73
C THR A 244 8.51 21.91 9.73
N VAL A 245 9.60 21.15 9.58
CA VAL A 245 9.68 20.06 8.60
C VAL A 245 10.44 18.87 9.19
N ASP A 246 9.91 17.68 8.98
CA ASP A 246 10.60 16.44 9.35
C ASP A 246 10.19 15.26 8.46
N CYS A 247 10.83 14.10 8.67
CA CYS A 247 10.58 12.88 7.92
C CYS A 247 10.30 11.70 8.85
N ILE A 248 9.16 11.04 8.66
CA ILE A 248 8.70 9.94 9.52
C ILE A 248 9.57 8.69 9.42
N ASP A 249 10.23 8.48 8.28
CA ASP A 249 11.13 7.33 8.07
C ASP A 249 12.38 7.38 8.96
N LYS A 250 12.67 8.52 9.61
CA LYS A 250 13.78 8.66 10.58
C LYS A 250 13.47 7.97 11.92
N TYR A 251 12.20 7.79 12.26
CA TYR A 251 11.78 7.41 13.61
C TYR A 251 11.05 6.09 13.61
N LYS A 252 11.20 5.30 14.68
CA LYS A 252 10.44 4.05 14.84
C LYS A 252 8.95 4.34 15.01
N PRO A 253 8.06 3.40 14.62
CA PRO A 253 6.63 3.57 14.82
C PRO A 253 6.21 3.75 16.26
N HIS A 254 5.15 4.54 16.45
CA HIS A 254 4.57 4.87 17.76
C HIS A 254 5.59 5.36 18.80
N THR A 255 6.64 6.05 18.34
CA THR A 255 7.54 6.79 19.25
C THR A 255 7.14 8.27 19.30
N PRO A 256 7.45 8.98 20.41
CA PRO A 256 7.19 10.41 20.52
C PRO A 256 7.80 11.23 19.39
N GLU A 257 8.97 10.83 18.89
CA GLU A 257 9.63 11.51 17.77
C GLU A 257 8.84 11.37 16.47
N ARG A 258 8.21 10.21 16.22
CA ARG A 258 7.35 10.01 15.05
C ARG A 258 6.09 10.88 15.12
N LYS A 259 5.49 10.99 16.31
CA LYS A 259 4.37 11.90 16.56
C LYS A 259 4.77 13.36 16.35
N ASN A 260 5.95 13.77 16.84
CA ASN A 260 6.49 15.11 16.59
C ASN A 260 6.75 15.40 15.10
N ALA A 261 7.15 14.39 14.33
CA ALA A 261 7.32 14.53 12.88
C ALA A 261 5.99 14.76 12.14
N TYR A 262 4.90 14.10 12.57
CA TYR A 262 3.55 14.36 12.09
C TYR A 262 3.00 15.73 12.53
N ASN A 263 3.44 16.25 13.68
CA ASN A 263 3.05 17.57 14.17
C ASN A 263 3.77 18.73 13.47
N CYS A 264 4.75 18.45 12.60
CA CYS A 264 5.40 19.48 11.80
C CYS A 264 4.44 20.07 10.75
N ASP A 265 4.66 21.29 10.28
CA ASP A 265 3.83 21.88 9.22
C ASP A 265 3.96 21.08 7.90
N VAL A 266 5.16 20.54 7.64
CA VAL A 266 5.44 19.67 6.48
C VAL A 266 6.07 18.35 6.94
N THR A 267 5.48 17.23 6.53
CA THR A 267 5.94 15.88 6.88
C THR A 267 6.26 15.09 5.63
N TYR A 268 7.52 14.67 5.48
CA TYR A 268 7.95 13.76 4.41
C TYR A 268 7.83 12.30 4.85
N GLY A 269 7.50 11.42 3.91
CA GLY A 269 7.50 9.99 4.16
C GLY A 269 7.34 9.13 2.91
N THR A 270 7.37 7.81 3.09
CA THR A 270 6.98 6.84 2.07
C THR A 270 5.48 6.53 2.14
N ASN A 271 4.87 6.15 1.01
CA ASN A 271 3.47 5.70 0.95
C ASN A 271 3.18 4.57 1.95
N ASN A 272 4.11 3.62 2.07
CA ASN A 272 4.00 2.50 3.00
C ASN A 272 3.95 2.97 4.45
N GLU A 273 4.86 3.88 4.88
CA GLU A 273 4.89 4.32 6.28
C GLU A 273 3.64 5.13 6.65
N PHE A 274 3.15 6.00 5.76
CA PHE A 274 1.90 6.72 5.94
C PHE A 274 0.69 5.77 6.05
N GLY A 275 0.57 4.80 5.15
CA GLY A 275 -0.54 3.85 5.19
C GLY A 275 -0.49 2.88 6.38
N PHE A 276 0.69 2.38 6.76
CA PHE A 276 0.83 1.52 7.95
C PHE A 276 0.59 2.27 9.26
N ASP A 277 0.88 3.57 9.30
CA ASP A 277 0.54 4.40 10.46
C ASP A 277 -0.94 4.59 10.61
N TYR A 278 -1.63 4.85 9.51
CA TYR A 278 -3.08 4.88 9.51
C TYR A 278 -3.65 3.54 10.01
N LEU A 279 -3.16 2.40 9.50
CA LEU A 279 -3.65 1.10 9.95
C LEU A 279 -3.37 0.85 11.44
N ARG A 280 -2.18 1.23 11.95
CA ARG A 280 -1.87 1.04 13.37
C ARG A 280 -2.60 2.02 14.28
N ASP A 281 -2.79 3.28 13.87
CA ASP A 281 -3.58 4.27 14.61
C ASP A 281 -5.05 3.83 14.75
N ASN A 282 -5.56 3.02 13.82
CA ASN A 282 -6.87 2.38 13.94
C ASN A 282 -6.86 1.06 14.73
N MET A 283 -5.73 0.70 15.35
CA MET A 283 -5.58 -0.47 16.22
C MET A 283 -5.11 -0.10 17.64
N VAL A 284 -4.81 1.18 17.91
CA VAL A 284 -4.31 1.59 19.24
C VAL A 284 -5.39 1.56 20.31
N ARG A 285 -4.99 1.33 21.55
CA ARG A 285 -5.89 1.26 22.72
C ARG A 285 -6.07 2.59 23.44
N SER A 286 -5.22 3.59 23.17
CA SER A 286 -5.37 4.93 23.72
C SER A 286 -5.09 6.02 22.69
N ILE A 287 -5.69 7.20 22.87
CA ILE A 287 -5.56 8.33 21.93
C ILE A 287 -4.13 8.90 21.92
N GLU A 288 -3.41 8.78 23.03
CA GLU A 288 -2.04 9.26 23.14
C GLU A 288 -1.07 8.46 22.27
N GLU A 289 -1.41 7.21 21.94
CA GLU A 289 -0.63 6.33 21.06
C GLU A 289 -0.78 6.68 19.57
N LYS A 290 -1.82 7.42 19.17
CA LYS A 290 -1.97 7.88 17.78
C LYS A 290 -0.82 8.79 17.39
N VAL A 291 -0.27 8.56 16.20
CA VAL A 291 0.83 9.35 15.65
C VAL A 291 0.39 10.31 14.55
N GLN A 292 -0.58 9.92 13.72
CA GLN A 292 -1.11 10.78 12.67
C GLN A 292 -2.08 11.82 13.24
N ARG A 293 -2.19 12.92 12.50
CA ARG A 293 -3.26 13.91 12.61
C ARG A 293 -4.23 13.73 11.45
N ARG A 294 -5.24 14.61 11.38
CA ARG A 294 -6.19 14.65 10.26
C ARG A 294 -5.50 14.69 8.90
N ASN A 295 -5.96 13.85 7.97
CA ASN A 295 -5.50 13.79 6.59
C ASN A 295 -5.98 15.01 5.80
N HIS A 296 -5.20 16.10 5.80
CA HIS A 296 -5.58 17.36 5.15
C HIS A 296 -5.06 17.46 3.71
N TYR A 297 -3.78 17.79 3.51
CA TYR A 297 -3.19 17.90 2.18
C TYR A 297 -2.05 16.91 1.97
N VAL A 298 -2.07 16.20 0.85
CA VAL A 298 -0.99 15.29 0.44
C VAL A 298 -0.54 15.56 -0.98
N MET A 299 0.78 15.54 -1.16
CA MET A 299 1.43 15.61 -2.46
C MET A 299 2.25 14.36 -2.68
N VAL A 300 1.98 13.68 -3.79
CA VAL A 300 2.67 12.44 -4.15
C VAL A 300 3.71 12.74 -5.24
N ASP A 301 4.99 12.65 -4.89
CA ASP A 301 6.06 12.64 -5.89
C ASP A 301 6.09 11.30 -6.60
N GLU A 302 6.36 11.34 -7.91
CA GLU A 302 6.30 10.18 -8.79
C GLU A 302 4.95 9.45 -8.66
N VAL A 303 3.86 10.24 -8.75
CA VAL A 303 2.47 9.81 -8.53
C VAL A 303 2.07 8.59 -9.36
N ASP A 304 2.63 8.45 -10.55
CA ASP A 304 2.40 7.32 -11.43
C ASP A 304 2.96 6.01 -10.92
N SER A 305 3.97 6.01 -10.06
CA SER A 305 4.41 4.77 -9.43
C SER A 305 3.76 4.52 -8.09
N VAL A 306 3.46 5.55 -7.32
CA VAL A 306 2.78 5.36 -6.04
C VAL A 306 1.31 4.97 -6.23
N LEU A 307 0.58 5.67 -7.11
CA LEU A 307 -0.87 5.48 -7.28
C LEU A 307 -1.25 4.47 -8.37
N ILE A 308 -0.30 4.02 -9.21
CA ILE A 308 -0.57 3.02 -10.26
C ILE A 308 0.25 1.75 -10.07
N ASP A 309 1.58 1.87 -9.88
CA ASP A 309 2.44 0.69 -9.76
C ASP A 309 2.30 0.01 -8.39
N ASP A 310 2.50 0.76 -7.31
CA ASP A 310 2.42 0.25 -5.94
C ASP A 310 0.98 -0.07 -5.51
N ALA A 311 0.00 0.57 -6.15
CA ALA A 311 -1.43 0.43 -5.87
C ALA A 311 -2.02 -0.94 -6.30
N ARG A 312 -1.18 -1.88 -6.75
CA ARG A 312 -1.57 -3.26 -7.10
C ARG A 312 -1.77 -4.15 -5.89
N THR A 313 -1.12 -3.83 -4.78
CA THR A 313 -1.17 -4.63 -3.55
C THR A 313 -1.69 -3.78 -2.41
N PRO A 314 -2.71 -4.23 -1.67
CA PRO A 314 -3.16 -3.53 -0.48
C PRO A 314 -2.09 -3.58 0.62
N LEU A 315 -2.15 -2.62 1.53
CA LEU A 315 -1.38 -2.63 2.77
C LEU A 315 -2.12 -3.50 3.78
N ILE A 316 -1.45 -4.52 4.33
CA ILE A 316 -2.06 -5.48 5.27
C ILE A 316 -1.19 -5.58 6.52
N ILE A 317 -1.84 -5.53 7.68
CA ILE A 317 -1.28 -5.93 8.97
C ILE A 317 -1.88 -7.29 9.32
N SER A 318 -1.03 -8.29 9.54
CA SER A 318 -1.49 -9.63 9.91
C SER A 318 -0.82 -10.09 11.21
N GLY A 319 -1.50 -10.93 11.97
CA GLY A 319 -0.96 -11.58 13.17
C GLY A 319 -1.10 -13.10 13.11
N PRO A 320 -0.26 -13.84 13.85
CA PRO A 320 -0.34 -15.29 13.87
C PRO A 320 -1.64 -15.77 14.52
N ILE A 321 -2.27 -16.76 13.89
CA ILE A 321 -3.38 -17.50 14.49
C ILE A 321 -2.79 -18.52 15.48
N PRO A 322 -3.39 -18.74 16.67
CA PRO A 322 -2.99 -19.84 17.54
C PRO A 322 -2.97 -21.16 16.75
N LYS A 323 -1.88 -21.93 16.87
CA LYS A 323 -1.64 -23.14 16.08
C LYS A 323 -2.87 -24.07 16.03
N GLY A 324 -3.42 -24.23 14.82
CA GLY A 324 -4.38 -25.26 14.45
C GLY A 324 -3.71 -26.38 13.64
N ALA A 325 -4.50 -27.37 13.21
CA ALA A 325 -4.04 -28.55 12.47
C ALA A 325 -3.59 -28.28 11.01
N ASP A 326 -3.73 -27.05 10.52
CA ASP A 326 -3.63 -26.71 9.09
C ASP A 326 -2.18 -26.70 8.53
N ASP A 327 -1.15 -26.48 9.36
CA ASP A 327 0.27 -26.45 8.92
C ASP A 327 0.78 -27.80 8.37
N GLN A 328 0.10 -28.90 8.70
CA GLN A 328 0.53 -30.25 8.31
C GLN A 328 0.16 -30.59 6.87
N GLU A 329 -0.89 -30.00 6.30
CA GLU A 329 -1.43 -30.40 5.00
C GLU A 329 -0.45 -30.11 3.84
N TYR A 330 0.24 -28.96 3.85
CA TYR A 330 1.24 -28.64 2.82
C TYR A 330 2.40 -29.65 2.77
N GLN A 331 2.84 -30.14 3.94
CA GLN A 331 3.93 -31.13 4.01
C GLN A 331 3.47 -32.50 3.51
N VAL A 332 2.22 -32.88 3.80
CA VAL A 332 1.61 -34.14 3.37
C VAL A 332 1.36 -34.15 1.86
N LEU A 333 0.86 -33.04 1.30
CA LEU A 333 0.48 -32.94 -0.11
C LEU A 333 1.66 -32.72 -1.06
N LYS A 334 2.72 -32.04 -0.61
CA LYS A 334 3.92 -31.75 -1.43
C LYS A 334 4.41 -32.94 -2.28
N PRO A 335 4.73 -34.12 -1.72
CA PRO A 335 5.24 -35.25 -2.52
C PRO A 335 4.22 -35.83 -3.50
N LYS A 336 2.92 -35.59 -3.30
CA LYS A 336 1.87 -35.98 -4.26
C LYS A 336 1.84 -35.00 -5.43
N ILE A 337 1.89 -33.71 -5.14
CA ILE A 337 1.92 -32.65 -6.16
C ILE A 337 3.18 -32.74 -7.04
N GLU A 338 4.35 -33.04 -6.46
CA GLU A 338 5.59 -33.25 -7.24
C GLU A 338 5.46 -34.41 -8.24
N ARG A 339 4.79 -35.50 -7.87
CA ARG A 339 4.51 -36.63 -8.77
C ARG A 339 3.53 -36.23 -9.89
N LEU A 340 2.47 -35.49 -9.55
CA LEU A 340 1.51 -34.96 -10.52
C LEU A 340 2.18 -34.04 -11.56
N LEU A 341 3.06 -33.14 -11.10
CA LEU A 341 3.84 -32.24 -11.97
C LEU A 341 4.76 -32.99 -12.93
N GLN A 342 5.42 -34.05 -12.47
CA GLN A 342 6.26 -34.88 -13.34
C GLN A 342 5.43 -35.58 -14.43
N ALA A 343 4.27 -36.14 -14.06
CA ALA A 343 3.34 -36.75 -15.01
C ALA A 343 2.85 -35.74 -16.05
N GLN A 344 2.48 -34.53 -15.62
CA GLN A 344 2.06 -33.45 -16.51
C GLN A 344 3.19 -33.00 -17.46
N ARG A 345 4.42 -32.85 -16.99
CA ARG A 345 5.57 -32.44 -17.83
C ARG A 345 5.88 -33.49 -18.92
N GLN A 346 5.75 -34.77 -18.58
CA GLN A 346 5.90 -35.85 -19.56
C GLN A 346 4.79 -35.79 -20.61
N LEU A 347 3.55 -35.59 -20.16
CA LEU A 347 2.39 -35.45 -21.05
C LEU A 347 2.54 -34.25 -22.01
N ALA A 348 2.95 -33.09 -21.49
CA ALA A 348 3.23 -31.90 -22.30
C ALA A 348 4.31 -32.16 -23.36
N SER A 349 5.37 -32.90 -23.01
CA SER A 349 6.45 -33.25 -23.94
C SER A 349 5.98 -34.19 -25.05
N ASN A 350 5.08 -35.12 -24.72
CA ASN A 350 4.47 -36.03 -25.70
C ASN A 350 3.61 -35.26 -26.69
N PHE A 351 2.71 -34.38 -26.21
CA PHE A 351 1.90 -33.52 -27.07
C PHE A 351 2.73 -32.59 -27.94
N LEU A 352 3.85 -32.05 -27.44
CA LEU A 352 4.78 -31.27 -28.25
C LEU A 352 5.41 -32.10 -29.37
N ALA A 353 5.77 -33.36 -29.10
CA ALA A 353 6.33 -34.26 -30.10
C ALA A 353 5.31 -34.61 -31.19
N GLU A 354 4.06 -34.88 -30.81
CA GLU A 354 2.93 -35.11 -31.71
C GLU A 354 2.63 -33.87 -32.55
N GLY A 355 2.53 -32.70 -31.92
CA GLY A 355 2.34 -31.42 -32.60
C GLY A 355 3.43 -31.15 -33.64
N LYS A 356 4.71 -31.38 -33.28
CA LYS A 356 5.85 -31.26 -34.22
C LYS A 356 5.75 -32.24 -35.39
N LYS A 357 5.29 -33.46 -35.15
CA LYS A 357 5.13 -34.49 -36.18
C LYS A 357 4.00 -34.10 -37.15
N HIS A 358 2.82 -33.79 -36.63
CA HIS A 358 1.65 -33.42 -37.45
C HIS A 358 1.86 -32.11 -38.19
N PHE A 359 2.56 -31.15 -37.60
CA PHE A 359 2.91 -29.89 -38.26
C PHE A 359 3.82 -30.13 -39.47
N LYS A 360 4.81 -31.02 -39.37
CA LYS A 360 5.65 -31.43 -40.50
C LYS A 360 4.90 -32.23 -41.56
N GLU A 361 3.90 -33.01 -41.15
CA GLU A 361 3.01 -33.77 -42.06
C GLU A 361 1.96 -32.89 -42.74
N GLY A 362 1.86 -31.59 -42.40
CA GLY A 362 0.85 -30.68 -42.95
C GLY A 362 -0.57 -30.89 -42.42
N LYS A 363 -0.74 -31.70 -41.38
CA LYS A 363 -2.04 -31.94 -40.71
C LYS A 363 -2.30 -30.83 -39.70
N LEU A 364 -2.67 -29.67 -40.23
CA LEU A 364 -3.01 -28.47 -39.47
C LEU A 364 -4.50 -28.49 -39.08
N GLY A 365 -4.83 -28.04 -37.87
CA GLY A 365 -6.20 -27.88 -37.38
C GLY A 365 -6.38 -28.13 -35.87
N HIS A 366 -7.64 -28.18 -35.45
CA HIS A 366 -8.09 -28.24 -34.05
C HIS A 366 -8.69 -29.58 -33.63
N ASN A 367 -8.77 -30.57 -34.53
CA ASN A 367 -9.30 -31.89 -34.24
C ASN A 367 -8.25 -32.81 -33.60
N GLU A 368 -8.73 -33.92 -33.03
CA GLU A 368 -7.87 -34.98 -32.50
C GLU A 368 -6.93 -35.55 -33.58
N GLY A 369 -5.63 -35.58 -33.30
CA GLY A 369 -4.60 -36.02 -34.26
C GLY A 369 -4.13 -34.93 -35.24
N GLU A 370 -4.55 -33.68 -35.07
CA GLU A 370 -4.03 -32.51 -35.80
C GLU A 370 -3.02 -31.72 -34.96
N ALA A 371 -2.15 -30.97 -35.65
CA ALA A 371 -1.04 -30.27 -35.03
C ALA A 371 -1.49 -29.20 -34.02
N GLY A 372 -2.55 -28.45 -34.33
CA GLY A 372 -2.98 -27.33 -33.51
C GLY A 372 -3.52 -27.73 -32.14
N LEU A 373 -4.31 -28.82 -32.05
CA LEU A 373 -4.83 -29.31 -30.76
C LEU A 373 -3.71 -29.85 -29.87
N ALA A 374 -2.78 -30.64 -30.44
CA ALA A 374 -1.61 -31.13 -29.71
C ALA A 374 -0.72 -29.98 -29.21
N LEU A 375 -0.53 -28.93 -30.04
CA LEU A 375 0.19 -27.74 -29.62
C LEU A 375 -0.55 -26.96 -28.52
N LEU A 376 -1.88 -26.84 -28.60
CA LEU A 376 -2.70 -26.19 -27.57
C LEU A 376 -2.61 -26.94 -26.24
N ARG A 377 -2.72 -28.28 -26.25
CA ARG A 377 -2.56 -29.12 -25.06
C ARG A 377 -1.16 -29.00 -24.47
N SER A 378 -0.11 -29.04 -25.29
CA SER A 378 1.25 -28.81 -24.81
C SER A 378 1.42 -27.41 -24.20
N PHE A 379 0.77 -26.40 -24.77
CA PHE A 379 0.83 -25.03 -24.27
C PHE A 379 0.10 -24.88 -22.94
N ARG A 380 -1.14 -25.37 -22.81
CA ARG A 380 -1.91 -25.33 -21.56
C ARG A 380 -1.31 -26.21 -20.45
N ALA A 381 -0.56 -27.26 -20.82
CA ALA A 381 0.07 -28.17 -19.87
C ALA A 381 1.41 -27.66 -19.30
N ASN A 382 2.23 -26.99 -20.12
CA ASN A 382 3.53 -26.44 -19.70
C ASN A 382 3.99 -25.29 -20.63
N PRO A 383 3.42 -24.09 -20.49
CA PRO A 383 3.61 -22.99 -21.43
C PRO A 383 5.04 -22.40 -21.39
N LYS A 384 5.71 -22.43 -20.23
CA LYS A 384 7.11 -21.98 -20.05
C LYS A 384 8.18 -22.93 -20.63
N SER A 385 7.79 -24.03 -21.28
CA SER A 385 8.71 -25.02 -21.84
C SER A 385 9.60 -24.45 -22.96
N ARG A 386 10.92 -24.35 -22.74
CA ARG A 386 11.89 -23.87 -23.76
C ARG A 386 11.77 -24.59 -25.12
N PRO A 387 11.62 -25.94 -25.20
CA PRO A 387 11.41 -26.63 -26.46
C PRO A 387 10.11 -26.28 -27.20
N LEU A 388 9.06 -25.89 -26.47
CA LEU A 388 7.79 -25.43 -27.03
C LEU A 388 7.95 -24.00 -27.58
N ILE A 389 8.49 -23.08 -26.77
CA ILE A 389 8.73 -21.69 -27.15
C ILE A 389 9.56 -21.61 -28.44
N LYS A 390 10.68 -22.34 -28.49
CA LYS A 390 11.54 -22.40 -29.68
C LYS A 390 10.82 -22.90 -30.93
N PHE A 391 9.88 -23.84 -30.77
CA PHE A 391 9.11 -24.37 -31.89
C PHE A 391 8.05 -23.37 -32.37
N LEU A 392 7.38 -22.68 -31.45
CA LEU A 392 6.41 -21.64 -31.79
C LEU A 392 7.06 -20.47 -32.54
N SER A 393 8.35 -20.18 -32.32
CA SER A 393 9.10 -19.18 -33.10
C SER A 393 9.39 -19.58 -34.55
N GLN A 394 9.06 -20.81 -34.98
CA GLN A 394 9.21 -21.25 -36.37
C GLN A 394 8.04 -20.78 -37.24
N GLU A 395 8.29 -20.66 -38.54
CA GLU A 395 7.32 -20.17 -39.54
C GLU A 395 6.02 -20.99 -39.48
N GLY A 396 4.88 -20.28 -39.34
CA GLY A 396 3.54 -20.87 -39.29
C GLY A 396 3.12 -21.56 -37.98
N ALA A 397 4.03 -21.98 -37.10
CA ALA A 397 3.71 -22.78 -35.91
C ALA A 397 2.89 -22.00 -34.86
N LYS A 398 3.28 -20.76 -34.56
CA LYS A 398 2.51 -19.89 -33.64
C LYS A 398 1.16 -19.47 -34.21
N VAL A 399 1.06 -19.30 -35.53
CA VAL A 399 -0.21 -18.98 -36.21
C VAL A 399 -1.19 -20.15 -36.08
N GLU A 400 -0.68 -21.38 -36.17
CA GLU A 400 -1.50 -22.57 -36.03
C GLU A 400 -2.07 -22.74 -34.62
N LEU A 401 -1.21 -22.62 -33.60
CA LEU A 401 -1.64 -22.61 -32.20
C LEU A 401 -2.76 -21.58 -31.95
N GLN A 402 -2.57 -20.35 -32.47
CA GLN A 402 -3.54 -19.26 -32.32
C GLN A 402 -4.89 -19.55 -32.98
N LYS A 403 -4.88 -20.14 -34.18
CA LYS A 403 -6.13 -20.50 -34.87
C LYS A 403 -6.92 -21.52 -34.06
N THR A 404 -6.22 -22.52 -33.51
CA THR A 404 -6.83 -23.54 -32.68
C THR A 404 -7.32 -22.97 -31.36
N GLU A 405 -6.53 -22.14 -30.67
CA GLU A 405 -6.94 -21.45 -29.45
C GLU A 405 -8.19 -20.59 -29.68
N ASN A 406 -8.21 -19.76 -30.74
CA ASN A 406 -9.36 -18.94 -31.08
C ASN A 406 -10.62 -19.77 -31.37
N TYR A 407 -10.48 -20.97 -31.92
CA TYR A 407 -11.61 -21.88 -32.11
C TYR A 407 -12.16 -22.35 -30.76
N PHE A 408 -11.30 -22.80 -29.84
CA PHE A 408 -11.74 -23.25 -28.52
C PHE A 408 -12.25 -22.12 -27.62
N MET A 409 -11.83 -20.87 -27.86
CA MET A 409 -12.33 -19.68 -27.17
C MET A 409 -13.64 -19.13 -27.74
N GLN A 410 -14.12 -19.61 -28.89
CA GLN A 410 -15.44 -19.22 -29.42
C GLN A 410 -16.55 -19.67 -28.47
N GLU A 411 -17.70 -18.98 -28.54
CA GLU A 411 -18.87 -19.28 -27.70
C GLU A 411 -18.55 -19.31 -26.19
N GLN A 412 -17.75 -18.35 -25.70
CA GLN A 412 -17.33 -18.25 -24.30
C GLN A 412 -16.60 -19.50 -23.77
N SER A 413 -15.69 -20.08 -24.56
CA SER A 413 -14.86 -21.21 -24.15
C SER A 413 -15.62 -22.50 -23.84
N LYS A 414 -16.86 -22.66 -24.35
CA LYS A 414 -17.71 -23.83 -24.08
C LYS A 414 -17.04 -25.17 -24.43
N HIS A 415 -16.17 -25.18 -25.44
CA HIS A 415 -15.47 -26.38 -25.89
C HIS A 415 -14.09 -26.59 -25.24
N MET A 416 -13.66 -25.71 -24.33
CA MET A 416 -12.32 -25.80 -23.72
C MET A 416 -12.11 -27.09 -22.91
N HIS A 417 -13.18 -27.63 -22.32
CA HIS A 417 -13.14 -28.91 -21.59
C HIS A 417 -12.58 -30.07 -22.45
N ILE A 418 -12.77 -30.05 -23.77
CA ILE A 418 -12.26 -31.08 -24.70
C ILE A 418 -10.73 -31.01 -24.84
N ALA A 419 -10.19 -29.78 -24.81
CA ALA A 419 -8.74 -29.58 -24.83
C ALA A 419 -8.12 -29.96 -23.49
N ASP A 420 -8.83 -29.74 -22.39
CA ASP A 420 -8.33 -29.88 -21.02
C ASP A 420 -8.50 -31.29 -20.42
N GLU A 421 -9.50 -32.06 -20.84
CA GLU A 421 -9.80 -33.43 -20.40
C GLU A 421 -8.56 -34.35 -20.26
N PRO A 422 -7.60 -34.40 -21.21
CA PRO A 422 -6.45 -35.28 -21.07
C PRO A 422 -5.39 -34.78 -20.07
N LEU A 423 -5.43 -33.52 -19.67
CA LEU A 423 -4.46 -32.90 -18.77
C LEU A 423 -4.78 -33.25 -17.31
N TYR A 424 -3.77 -33.21 -16.44
CA TYR A 424 -3.99 -33.36 -15.00
C TYR A 424 -4.39 -32.04 -14.34
N PHE A 425 -3.85 -30.93 -14.83
CA PHE A 425 -4.21 -29.59 -14.44
C PHE A 425 -3.93 -28.65 -15.62
N THR A 426 -4.54 -27.47 -15.63
CA THR A 426 -4.39 -26.47 -16.69
C THR A 426 -3.62 -25.27 -16.14
N ILE A 427 -2.80 -24.63 -16.99
CA ILE A 427 -2.05 -23.43 -16.63
C ILE A 427 -2.50 -22.29 -17.56
N ASP A 428 -3.05 -21.24 -16.97
CA ASP A 428 -3.29 -19.97 -17.64
C ASP A 428 -2.27 -18.94 -17.15
N GLU A 429 -1.20 -18.73 -17.93
CA GLU A 429 -0.17 -17.72 -17.63
C GLU A 429 -0.74 -16.29 -17.64
N LYS A 430 -1.75 -16.02 -18.47
CA LYS A 430 -2.28 -14.68 -18.68
C LYS A 430 -3.07 -14.21 -17.47
N ASN A 431 -3.88 -15.11 -16.91
CA ASN A 431 -4.68 -14.84 -15.71
C ASN A 431 -4.01 -15.31 -14.41
N ARG A 432 -2.83 -15.94 -14.50
CA ARG A 432 -2.09 -16.54 -13.37
C ARG A 432 -2.92 -17.53 -12.57
N GLN A 433 -3.65 -18.37 -13.28
CA GLN A 433 -4.52 -19.39 -12.70
C GLN A 433 -4.00 -20.79 -13.02
N VAL A 434 -4.20 -21.70 -12.07
CA VAL A 434 -3.94 -23.11 -12.23
C VAL A 434 -5.15 -23.86 -11.69
N GLU A 435 -5.76 -24.68 -12.53
CA GLU A 435 -6.96 -25.44 -12.15
C GLU A 435 -6.67 -26.93 -12.19
N LEU A 436 -7.06 -27.63 -11.13
CA LEU A 436 -7.00 -29.08 -11.06
C LEU A 436 -8.17 -29.67 -11.86
N THR A 437 -7.87 -30.56 -12.80
CA THR A 437 -8.92 -31.29 -13.54
C THR A 437 -9.41 -32.49 -12.73
N GLU A 438 -10.54 -33.09 -13.13
CA GLU A 438 -11.04 -34.35 -12.56
C GLU A 438 -9.96 -35.45 -12.57
N LYS A 439 -9.29 -35.62 -13.71
CA LYS A 439 -8.18 -36.57 -13.88
C LYS A 439 -7.01 -36.30 -12.92
N GLY A 440 -6.75 -35.02 -12.62
CA GLY A 440 -5.79 -34.61 -11.61
C GLY A 440 -6.23 -34.99 -10.19
N GLY A 441 -7.49 -34.76 -9.85
CA GLY A 441 -8.09 -35.15 -8.58
C GLY A 441 -8.03 -36.66 -8.35
N GLU A 442 -8.42 -37.45 -9.36
CA GLU A 442 -8.31 -38.91 -9.34
C GLU A 442 -6.86 -39.38 -9.12
N PHE A 443 -5.89 -38.77 -9.82
CA PHE A 443 -4.48 -39.10 -9.65
C PHE A 443 -3.99 -38.84 -8.22
N LEU A 444 -4.44 -37.74 -7.60
CA LEU A 444 -4.07 -37.41 -6.21
C LEU A 444 -4.74 -38.31 -5.17
N ALA A 445 -5.91 -38.87 -5.50
CA ALA A 445 -6.64 -39.82 -4.66
C ALA A 445 -6.10 -41.27 -4.76
N GLN A 446 -5.21 -41.57 -5.71
CA GLN A 446 -4.65 -42.92 -5.86
C GLN A 446 -3.87 -43.35 -4.59
N GLY A 447 -4.38 -44.39 -3.92
CA GLY A 447 -3.79 -44.97 -2.71
C GLY A 447 -4.35 -44.42 -1.40
N GLU A 448 -5.37 -43.56 -1.44
CA GLU A 448 -6.15 -43.12 -0.27
C GLU A 448 -7.38 -44.01 -0.04
N GLU A 449 -7.90 -44.01 1.20
CA GLU A 449 -9.12 -44.76 1.55
C GLU A 449 -10.39 -44.15 0.92
N ASP A 450 -10.40 -42.84 0.66
CA ASP A 450 -11.49 -42.11 0.00
C ASP A 450 -11.14 -41.74 -1.45
N PRO A 451 -11.78 -42.36 -2.46
CA PRO A 451 -11.61 -42.00 -3.87
C PRO A 451 -12.07 -40.57 -4.22
N ASN A 452 -13.00 -40.02 -3.43
CA ASN A 452 -13.61 -38.71 -3.63
C ASN A 452 -12.97 -37.65 -2.71
N LEU A 453 -11.71 -37.86 -2.31
CA LEU A 453 -11.03 -36.99 -1.35
C LEU A 453 -10.84 -35.55 -1.85
N PHE A 454 -10.69 -35.38 -3.17
CA PHE A 454 -10.50 -34.10 -3.84
C PHE A 454 -11.74 -33.65 -4.64
N ILE A 455 -12.88 -34.33 -4.45
CA ILE A 455 -14.16 -33.98 -5.06
C ILE A 455 -15.03 -33.33 -3.98
N MET A 456 -15.51 -32.11 -4.26
CA MET A 456 -16.35 -31.35 -3.34
C MET A 456 -17.80 -31.87 -3.38
N PRO A 457 -18.37 -32.29 -2.24
CA PRO A 457 -19.79 -32.62 -2.17
C PRO A 457 -20.66 -31.35 -2.16
N ASP A 458 -21.87 -31.45 -2.69
CA ASP A 458 -22.85 -30.37 -2.62
C ASP A 458 -23.51 -30.37 -1.23
N ILE A 459 -23.04 -29.46 -0.36
CA ILE A 459 -23.57 -29.34 1.00
C ILE A 459 -25.08 -29.08 0.98
N ALA A 460 -25.59 -28.26 0.06
CA ALA A 460 -27.00 -27.89 0.09
C ALA A 460 -27.89 -29.12 -0.15
N THR A 461 -27.55 -29.90 -1.17
CA THR A 461 -28.28 -31.12 -1.52
C THR A 461 -28.14 -32.20 -0.42
N GLU A 462 -26.93 -32.39 0.13
CA GLU A 462 -26.71 -33.39 1.18
C GLU A 462 -27.32 -32.96 2.53
N MET A 463 -27.29 -31.67 2.87
CA MET A 463 -27.87 -31.15 4.10
C MET A 463 -29.40 -31.13 4.03
N GLU A 464 -29.99 -30.84 2.86
CA GLU A 464 -31.41 -30.99 2.61
C GLU A 464 -31.84 -32.46 2.72
N ALA A 465 -31.05 -33.41 2.21
CA ALA A 465 -31.29 -34.84 2.40
C ALA A 465 -31.26 -35.24 3.88
N ILE A 466 -30.31 -34.73 4.68
CA ILE A 466 -30.23 -34.99 6.13
C ILE A 466 -31.43 -34.38 6.87
N GLN A 467 -31.86 -33.17 6.51
CA GLN A 467 -32.97 -32.50 7.17
C GLN A 467 -34.34 -33.10 6.81
N SER A 468 -34.50 -33.55 5.57
CA SER A 468 -35.75 -34.14 5.05
C SER A 468 -35.94 -35.61 5.41
N ASP A 469 -34.93 -36.30 5.93
CA ASP A 469 -35.04 -37.68 6.39
C ASP A 469 -35.89 -37.78 7.67
N GLU A 470 -37.06 -38.41 7.58
CA GLU A 470 -38.00 -38.60 8.70
C GLU A 470 -37.58 -39.75 9.64
N GLU A 471 -36.61 -40.59 9.26
CA GLU A 471 -36.13 -41.71 10.06
C GLU A 471 -35.05 -41.30 11.09
N LEU A 472 -34.44 -40.12 10.93
CA LEU A 472 -33.39 -39.60 11.81
C LEU A 472 -33.97 -38.75 12.96
N SER A 473 -33.49 -38.97 14.19
CA SER A 473 -33.81 -38.09 15.31
C SER A 473 -33.12 -36.72 15.18
N GLU A 474 -33.67 -35.67 15.81
CA GLU A 474 -33.06 -34.31 15.86
C GLU A 474 -31.59 -34.33 16.33
N GLY A 475 -31.23 -35.24 17.24
CA GLY A 475 -29.86 -35.43 17.71
C GLY A 475 -28.94 -36.02 16.63
N GLU A 476 -29.43 -37.01 15.89
CA GLU A 476 -28.68 -37.67 14.80
C GLU A 476 -28.56 -36.76 13.56
N LYS A 477 -29.61 -35.99 13.25
CA LYS A 477 -29.58 -34.96 12.20
C LYS A 477 -28.48 -33.94 12.49
N LYS A 478 -28.39 -33.48 13.72
CA LYS A 478 -27.34 -32.54 14.15
C LYS A 478 -25.96 -33.16 14.05
N GLU A 479 -25.78 -34.41 14.50
CA GLU A 479 -24.48 -35.09 14.45
C GLU A 479 -24.01 -35.36 13.01
N LEU A 480 -24.92 -35.77 12.12
CA LEU A 480 -24.64 -35.96 10.69
C LEU A 480 -24.37 -34.64 9.97
N SER A 481 -25.12 -33.58 10.29
CA SER A 481 -24.88 -32.24 9.77
C SER A 481 -23.51 -31.72 10.22
N ASP A 482 -23.18 -31.87 11.50
CA ASP A 482 -21.88 -31.50 12.06
C ASP A 482 -20.74 -32.30 11.41
N LYS A 483 -20.96 -33.59 11.12
CA LYS A 483 -19.99 -34.44 10.41
C LYS A 483 -19.81 -34.00 8.96
N LEU A 484 -20.89 -33.74 8.24
CA LEU A 484 -20.87 -33.26 6.86
C LEU A 484 -20.10 -31.94 6.75
N ILE A 485 -20.37 -30.99 7.66
CA ILE A 485 -19.67 -29.70 7.71
C ILE A 485 -18.17 -29.89 8.00
N ARG A 486 -17.80 -30.80 8.90
CA ARG A 486 -16.38 -31.10 9.20
C ARG A 486 -15.66 -31.76 8.03
N ASP A 487 -16.30 -32.74 7.39
CA ASP A 487 -15.73 -33.45 6.24
C ASP A 487 -15.56 -32.49 5.05
N TYR A 488 -16.58 -31.66 4.78
CA TYR A 488 -16.49 -30.60 3.77
C TYR A 488 -15.37 -29.61 4.08
N SER A 489 -15.28 -29.11 5.31
CA SER A 489 -14.21 -28.18 5.72
C SER A 489 -12.83 -28.79 5.50
N THR A 490 -12.65 -30.06 5.83
CA THR A 490 -11.38 -30.77 5.65
C THR A 490 -11.03 -30.97 4.17
N LYS A 491 -12.00 -31.39 3.34
CA LYS A 491 -11.80 -31.57 1.89
C LYS A 491 -11.50 -30.25 1.18
N SER A 492 -12.27 -29.20 1.50
CA SER A 492 -12.06 -27.85 0.98
C SER A 492 -10.64 -27.34 1.27
N LYS A 493 -10.18 -27.47 2.53
CA LYS A 493 -8.83 -27.08 2.94
C LYS A 493 -7.73 -27.82 2.16
N ARG A 494 -7.89 -29.12 1.93
CA ARG A 494 -6.92 -29.93 1.18
C ARG A 494 -6.88 -29.57 -0.29
N LEU A 495 -8.04 -29.40 -0.91
CA LEU A 495 -8.14 -28.96 -2.30
C LEU A 495 -7.48 -27.60 -2.48
N HIS A 496 -7.73 -26.68 -1.56
CA HIS A 496 -7.10 -25.37 -1.53
C HIS A 496 -5.57 -25.46 -1.43
N ALA A 497 -5.04 -26.21 -0.45
CA ALA A 497 -3.60 -26.40 -0.31
C ALA A 497 -2.97 -27.04 -1.55
N ALA A 498 -3.66 -27.99 -2.20
CA ALA A 498 -3.21 -28.60 -3.45
C ALA A 498 -3.16 -27.60 -4.60
N GLN A 499 -4.19 -26.75 -4.76
CA GLN A 499 -4.22 -25.67 -5.75
C GLN A 499 -3.09 -24.66 -5.52
N GLN A 500 -2.87 -24.21 -4.28
CA GLN A 500 -1.79 -23.28 -3.95
C GLN A 500 -0.40 -23.87 -4.21
N LEU A 501 -0.19 -25.17 -3.92
CA LEU A 501 1.04 -25.87 -4.30
C LEU A 501 1.22 -25.92 -5.82
N LEU A 502 0.18 -26.29 -6.57
CA LEU A 502 0.25 -26.32 -8.05
C LEU A 502 0.56 -24.95 -8.63
N LYS A 503 -0.05 -23.90 -8.09
CA LYS A 503 0.22 -22.51 -8.42
C LYS A 503 1.68 -22.14 -8.13
N ALA A 504 2.17 -22.44 -6.93
CA ALA A 504 3.55 -22.20 -6.51
C ALA A 504 4.59 -22.90 -7.40
N TYR A 505 4.31 -24.12 -7.88
CA TYR A 505 5.23 -24.86 -8.75
C TYR A 505 5.17 -24.45 -10.22
N SER A 506 4.01 -24.00 -10.71
CA SER A 506 3.76 -23.79 -12.15
C SER A 506 3.92 -22.34 -12.58
N LEU A 507 3.60 -21.39 -11.70
CA LEU A 507 3.57 -19.96 -12.04
C LEU A 507 4.69 -19.16 -11.39
N PHE A 508 5.13 -19.55 -10.19
CA PHE A 508 6.14 -18.82 -9.42
C PHE A 508 7.50 -19.50 -9.55
N GLU A 509 8.48 -18.79 -10.07
CA GLU A 509 9.86 -19.23 -10.23
C GLU A 509 10.79 -18.52 -9.23
N LYS A 510 11.80 -19.29 -8.80
CA LYS A 510 12.84 -18.76 -7.95
C LYS A 510 13.73 -17.82 -8.76
N ASP A 511 14.09 -16.70 -8.15
CA ASP A 511 14.86 -15.59 -8.70
C ASP A 511 14.11 -14.72 -9.74
N GLU A 512 12.84 -15.01 -10.02
CA GLU A 512 11.92 -14.16 -10.80
C GLU A 512 10.87 -13.51 -9.89
N GLU A 513 9.91 -14.28 -9.39
CA GLU A 513 8.84 -13.77 -8.51
C GLU A 513 9.21 -13.81 -7.02
N TYR A 514 10.17 -14.65 -6.62
CA TYR A 514 10.66 -14.71 -5.23
C TYR A 514 12.11 -15.18 -5.15
N VAL A 515 12.79 -14.87 -4.05
CA VAL A 515 14.12 -15.40 -3.70
C VAL A 515 14.09 -16.10 -2.35
N VAL A 516 15.05 -16.99 -2.10
CA VAL A 516 15.21 -17.64 -0.80
C VAL A 516 16.48 -17.13 -0.14
N MET A 517 16.33 -16.43 0.99
CA MET A 517 17.44 -15.86 1.75
C MET A 517 17.21 -16.09 3.25
N ASP A 518 18.28 -16.37 4.00
CA ASP A 518 18.23 -16.63 5.44
C ASP A 518 17.25 -17.75 5.86
N GLY A 519 17.00 -18.69 4.96
CA GLY A 519 16.01 -19.76 5.17
C GLY A 519 14.56 -19.24 5.19
N GLN A 520 14.26 -18.16 4.48
CA GLN A 520 12.92 -17.59 4.30
C GLN A 520 12.66 -17.26 2.82
N VAL A 521 11.40 -17.37 2.40
CA VAL A 521 10.94 -16.92 1.07
C VAL A 521 10.70 -15.42 1.12
N LYS A 522 11.25 -14.67 0.16
CA LYS A 522 11.09 -13.22 0.03
C LYS A 522 10.61 -12.91 -1.37
N ILE A 523 9.52 -12.15 -1.48
CA ILE A 523 8.91 -11.81 -2.77
C ILE A 523 9.81 -10.84 -3.53
N VAL A 524 9.86 -10.95 -4.85
CA VAL A 524 10.49 -9.99 -5.74
C VAL A 524 9.40 -9.23 -6.48
N ASP A 525 9.47 -7.91 -6.46
CA ASP A 525 8.62 -7.06 -7.28
C ASP A 525 9.00 -7.22 -8.76
N GLU A 526 8.03 -7.61 -9.59
CA GLU A 526 8.27 -7.95 -11.00
C GLU A 526 8.75 -6.77 -11.85
N GLN A 527 8.36 -5.55 -11.48
CA GLN A 527 8.67 -4.36 -12.26
C GLN A 527 9.93 -3.65 -11.81
N THR A 528 10.35 -3.85 -10.58
CA THR A 528 11.51 -3.18 -10.01
C THR A 528 12.66 -4.14 -9.74
N GLY A 529 12.40 -5.45 -9.70
CA GLY A 529 13.36 -6.48 -9.29
C GLY A 529 13.74 -6.39 -7.81
N ARG A 530 13.00 -5.60 -7.02
CA ARG A 530 13.27 -5.35 -5.60
C ARG A 530 12.79 -6.51 -4.76
N ILE A 531 13.56 -6.88 -3.75
CA ILE A 531 13.10 -7.85 -2.77
C ILE A 531 12.12 -7.14 -1.84
N MET A 532 10.85 -7.47 -1.96
CA MET A 532 9.78 -7.01 -1.08
C MET A 532 9.75 -7.86 0.18
N GLU A 533 10.79 -7.78 1.01
CA GLU A 533 10.75 -8.54 2.26
C GLU A 533 9.70 -7.96 3.24
N GLY A 534 9.27 -8.75 4.23
CA GLY A 534 8.06 -8.50 5.04
C GLY A 534 6.74 -8.77 4.30
N ARG A 535 6.72 -8.68 2.96
CA ARG A 535 5.57 -9.09 2.15
C ARG A 535 5.46 -10.61 2.10
N ARG A 536 4.23 -11.11 2.24
CA ARG A 536 3.88 -12.51 2.05
C ARG A 536 2.77 -12.58 1.01
N TYR A 537 2.75 -13.66 0.24
CA TYR A 537 1.58 -13.94 -0.59
C TYR A 537 0.43 -14.34 0.35
N SER A 538 -0.74 -13.78 0.11
CA SER A 538 -1.95 -14.13 0.85
C SER A 538 -2.39 -15.56 0.51
N ASP A 539 -3.43 -16.02 1.23
CA ASP A 539 -4.19 -17.18 0.80
C ASP A 539 -3.38 -18.50 0.73
N GLY A 540 -2.47 -18.71 1.70
CA GLY A 540 -1.69 -19.95 1.77
C GLY A 540 -0.60 -20.10 0.69
N LEU A 541 -0.56 -19.25 -0.33
CA LEU A 541 0.43 -19.32 -1.42
C LEU A 541 1.86 -19.15 -0.91
N HIS A 542 2.08 -18.28 0.08
CA HIS A 542 3.41 -18.10 0.64
C HIS A 542 3.88 -19.36 1.37
N GLN A 543 2.98 -20.01 2.11
CA GLN A 543 3.22 -21.29 2.78
C GLN A 543 3.47 -22.39 1.75
N ALA A 544 2.75 -22.39 0.62
CA ALA A 544 2.98 -23.31 -0.49
C ALA A 544 4.37 -23.13 -1.12
N ILE A 545 4.84 -21.88 -1.28
CA ILE A 545 6.20 -21.59 -1.77
C ILE A 545 7.27 -21.94 -0.71
N GLU A 546 7.02 -21.65 0.57
CA GLU A 546 7.88 -22.08 1.69
C GLU A 546 8.00 -23.61 1.70
N ALA A 547 6.88 -24.32 1.54
CA ALA A 547 6.85 -25.78 1.44
C ALA A 547 7.61 -26.26 0.19
N LYS A 548 7.37 -25.67 -0.99
CA LYS A 548 8.09 -25.97 -2.25
C LYS A 548 9.60 -25.90 -2.06
N GLU A 549 10.09 -24.82 -1.47
CA GLU A 549 11.52 -24.55 -1.27
C GLU A 549 12.15 -25.27 -0.05
N ASN A 550 11.39 -26.11 0.67
CA ASN A 550 11.81 -26.77 1.91
C ASN A 550 12.23 -25.79 3.02
N VAL A 551 11.58 -24.63 3.06
CA VAL A 551 11.71 -23.61 4.10
C VAL A 551 10.77 -23.93 5.25
N LYS A 552 11.10 -23.50 6.47
CA LYS A 552 10.20 -23.63 7.62
C LYS A 552 8.91 -22.86 7.35
N ILE A 553 7.79 -23.59 7.26
CA ILE A 553 6.46 -23.01 7.07
C ILE A 553 6.14 -22.14 8.28
N GLY A 554 5.83 -20.87 8.04
CA GLY A 554 5.40 -19.96 9.10
C GLY A 554 3.94 -20.19 9.51
N ASP A 555 3.58 -19.82 10.76
CA ASP A 555 2.20 -19.92 11.24
C ASP A 555 1.22 -19.19 10.30
N ILE A 556 0.00 -19.70 10.15
CA ILE A 556 -1.09 -19.02 9.42
C ILE A 556 -1.32 -17.66 10.06
N THR A 557 -1.41 -16.64 9.21
CA THR A 557 -1.62 -15.26 9.62
C THR A 557 -3.02 -14.82 9.26
N GLN A 558 -3.72 -14.20 10.21
CA GLN A 558 -5.02 -13.56 9.99
C GLN A 558 -4.82 -12.06 9.74
N THR A 559 -5.59 -11.51 8.80
CA THR A 559 -5.68 -10.07 8.56
C THR A 559 -6.28 -9.36 9.78
N TYR A 560 -5.54 -8.41 10.37
CA TYR A 560 -6.03 -7.54 11.45
C TYR A 560 -6.50 -6.19 10.92
N ALA A 561 -5.84 -5.67 9.90
CA ALA A 561 -6.21 -4.43 9.25
C ALA A 561 -5.69 -4.44 7.81
N THR A 562 -6.47 -3.88 6.90
CA THR A 562 -6.10 -3.77 5.48
C THR A 562 -6.64 -2.46 4.92
N VAL A 563 -5.91 -1.85 3.98
CA VAL A 563 -6.36 -0.68 3.19
C VAL A 563 -5.64 -0.69 1.84
N THR A 564 -6.34 -0.36 0.77
CA THR A 564 -5.69 -0.09 -0.52
C THR A 564 -5.05 1.30 -0.53
N LEU A 565 -3.95 1.49 -1.28
CA LEU A 565 -3.36 2.82 -1.43
C LEU A 565 -4.36 3.81 -2.04
N GLN A 566 -5.21 3.33 -2.95
CA GLN A 566 -6.32 4.06 -3.54
C GLN A 566 -7.20 4.69 -2.46
N ASN A 567 -7.82 3.86 -1.61
CA ASN A 567 -8.74 4.35 -0.58
C ASN A 567 -8.03 5.17 0.50
N TYR A 568 -6.78 4.83 0.84
CA TYR A 568 -6.00 5.66 1.77
C TYR A 568 -5.80 7.10 1.28
N PHE A 569 -5.45 7.29 0.00
CA PHE A 569 -5.24 8.63 -0.55
C PHE A 569 -6.54 9.39 -0.81
N ARG A 570 -7.65 8.69 -1.09
CA ARG A 570 -8.99 9.30 -1.24
C ARG A 570 -9.52 9.93 0.05
N MET A 571 -9.02 9.52 1.21
CA MET A 571 -9.40 10.09 2.51
C MET A 571 -8.86 11.51 2.75
N TYR A 572 -7.88 11.97 1.98
CA TYR A 572 -7.33 13.31 2.18
C TYR A 572 -8.31 14.37 1.66
N HIS A 573 -8.46 15.48 2.40
CA HIS A 573 -9.23 16.65 1.94
C HIS A 573 -8.75 17.13 0.56
N LYS A 574 -7.43 17.15 0.36
CA LYS A 574 -6.82 17.52 -0.91
C LYS A 574 -5.65 16.61 -1.27
N LEU A 575 -5.68 16.06 -2.48
CA LEU A 575 -4.67 15.18 -3.06
C LEU A 575 -4.09 15.84 -4.31
N ALA A 576 -2.76 15.84 -4.44
CA ALA A 576 -2.07 16.30 -5.63
C ALA A 576 -0.89 15.39 -5.95
N GLY A 577 -0.36 15.48 -7.17
CA GLY A 577 0.74 14.64 -7.60
C GLY A 577 1.67 15.30 -8.61
N MET A 578 2.91 14.86 -8.66
CA MET A 578 3.85 15.28 -9.69
C MET A 578 4.55 14.08 -10.30
N THR A 579 4.74 14.08 -11.61
CA THR A 579 5.50 13.05 -12.31
C THR A 579 5.96 13.55 -13.67
N GLY A 580 6.84 12.82 -14.36
CA GLY A 580 7.22 13.12 -15.73
C GLY A 580 6.37 12.46 -16.79
N THR A 581 5.42 11.60 -16.39
CA THR A 581 4.72 10.70 -17.31
C THR A 581 3.32 10.31 -16.80
N ALA A 582 2.40 11.27 -16.63
CA ALA A 582 1.04 11.02 -16.15
C ALA A 582 -0.02 10.91 -17.26
N GLU A 583 0.18 11.59 -18.39
CA GLU A 583 -0.76 11.71 -19.50
C GLU A 583 -1.27 10.35 -19.99
N THR A 584 -0.41 9.32 -19.97
CA THR A 584 -0.78 7.97 -20.41
C THR A 584 -1.87 7.33 -19.55
N GLU A 585 -1.94 7.70 -18.28
CA GLU A 585 -2.87 7.15 -17.28
C GLU A 585 -3.90 8.20 -16.78
N ALA A 586 -4.05 9.33 -17.49
CA ALA A 586 -4.93 10.42 -17.08
C ALA A 586 -6.38 9.96 -16.84
N SER A 587 -6.87 8.99 -17.62
CA SER A 587 -8.20 8.41 -17.40
C SER A 587 -8.30 7.61 -16.11
N GLU A 588 -7.24 6.88 -15.72
CA GLU A 588 -7.20 6.11 -14.49
C GLU A 588 -7.13 7.05 -13.27
N PHE A 589 -6.30 8.10 -13.34
CA PHE A 589 -6.21 9.12 -12.29
C PHE A 589 -7.55 9.80 -12.03
N TRP A 590 -8.29 10.17 -13.08
CA TRP A 590 -9.61 10.76 -12.93
C TRP A 590 -10.62 9.76 -12.37
N GLN A 591 -10.72 8.54 -12.94
CA GLN A 591 -11.74 7.56 -12.53
C GLN A 591 -11.58 7.05 -11.10
N ILE A 592 -10.36 7.03 -10.55
CA ILE A 592 -10.09 6.49 -9.21
C ILE A 592 -9.96 7.61 -8.17
N TYR A 593 -9.30 8.71 -8.52
CA TYR A 593 -8.88 9.75 -7.57
C TYR A 593 -9.48 11.13 -7.86
N GLU A 594 -10.24 11.28 -8.94
CA GLU A 594 -10.72 12.58 -9.44
C GLU A 594 -9.58 13.60 -9.68
N LEU A 595 -8.39 13.09 -10.06
CA LEU A 595 -7.21 13.90 -10.34
C LEU A 595 -7.09 14.21 -11.84
N ASP A 596 -7.19 15.48 -12.22
CA ASP A 596 -6.90 15.93 -13.58
C ASP A 596 -5.37 16.05 -13.80
N VAL A 597 -4.92 15.81 -15.04
CA VAL A 597 -3.50 15.85 -15.41
C VAL A 597 -3.23 17.09 -16.25
N SER A 598 -2.37 17.97 -15.75
CA SER A 598 -1.91 19.18 -16.43
C SER A 598 -0.48 19.00 -16.92
N ILE A 599 -0.28 19.10 -18.24
CA ILE A 599 1.05 19.00 -18.87
C ILE A 599 1.74 20.35 -18.78
N ILE A 600 2.82 20.41 -18.01
CA ILE A 600 3.60 21.63 -17.80
C ILE A 600 4.65 21.74 -18.92
N PRO A 601 4.79 22.91 -19.57
CA PRO A 601 5.81 23.10 -20.57
C PRO A 601 7.22 23.02 -19.95
N THR A 602 8.18 22.50 -20.72
CA THR A 602 9.59 22.50 -20.32
C THR A 602 10.18 23.90 -20.37
N ASN A 603 11.02 24.26 -19.41
CA ASN A 603 11.73 25.55 -19.38
C ASN A 603 12.54 25.79 -20.67
N LYS A 604 13.13 24.72 -21.22
CA LYS A 604 13.86 24.73 -22.49
C LYS A 604 13.38 23.61 -23.40
N PRO A 605 13.28 23.83 -24.73
CA PRO A 605 12.84 22.79 -25.66
C PRO A 605 13.73 21.55 -25.63
N VAL A 606 13.12 20.37 -25.68
CA VAL A 606 13.83 19.09 -25.75
C VAL A 606 14.37 18.86 -27.17
N ILE A 607 15.68 18.65 -27.29
CA ILE A 607 16.38 18.41 -28.57
C ILE A 607 16.94 16.99 -28.71
N ARG A 608 16.50 16.06 -27.84
CA ARG A 608 16.94 14.65 -27.83
C ARG A 608 16.54 13.93 -29.12
N ASP A 609 17.45 13.13 -29.67
CA ASP A 609 17.21 12.27 -30.83
C ASP A 609 16.60 10.92 -30.41
N ASP A 610 15.28 10.78 -30.50
CA ASP A 610 14.56 9.54 -30.21
C ASP A 610 14.41 8.67 -31.46
N ARG A 611 15.21 7.60 -31.56
CA ARG A 611 15.29 6.73 -32.74
C ARG A 611 14.23 5.62 -32.73
N GLN A 612 13.91 5.08 -33.92
CA GLN A 612 12.97 3.96 -34.10
C GLN A 612 13.55 2.65 -33.60
N ASP A 613 12.71 1.71 -33.16
CA ASP A 613 13.16 0.46 -32.54
C ASP A 613 13.92 -0.45 -33.52
N LYS A 614 15.02 -1.04 -33.05
CA LYS A 614 15.78 -2.07 -33.76
C LYS A 614 15.27 -3.44 -33.33
N VAL A 615 14.61 -4.17 -34.24
CA VAL A 615 13.97 -5.46 -33.94
C VAL A 615 14.77 -6.62 -34.55
N PHE A 616 15.04 -7.63 -33.72
CA PHE A 616 15.84 -8.82 -34.01
C PHE A 616 15.02 -10.10 -33.86
N LYS A 617 15.43 -11.16 -34.56
CA LYS A 617 14.75 -12.46 -34.50
C LYS A 617 15.07 -13.21 -33.20
N THR A 618 16.32 -13.14 -32.76
CA THR A 618 16.80 -13.86 -31.56
C THR A 618 17.36 -12.91 -30.50
N ALA A 619 17.31 -13.31 -29.23
CA ALA A 619 17.88 -12.51 -28.14
C ALA A 619 19.41 -12.39 -28.26
N ARG A 620 20.07 -13.39 -28.86
CA ARG A 620 21.54 -13.38 -29.05
C ARG A 620 21.99 -12.27 -30.00
N GLU A 621 21.30 -12.09 -31.12
CA GLU A 621 21.59 -11.02 -32.09
C GLU A 621 21.37 -9.64 -31.45
N LYS A 622 20.26 -9.49 -30.73
CA LYS A 622 19.92 -8.28 -29.96
C LYS A 622 21.07 -7.86 -29.04
N TYR A 623 21.55 -8.75 -28.17
CA TYR A 623 22.61 -8.40 -27.20
C TYR A 623 23.95 -8.10 -27.87
N ASN A 624 24.31 -8.77 -28.97
CA ASN A 624 25.52 -8.44 -29.71
C ASN A 624 25.45 -7.02 -30.29
N ALA A 625 24.32 -6.66 -30.91
CA ALA A 625 24.11 -5.31 -31.46
C ALA A 625 24.11 -4.22 -30.36
N VAL A 626 23.54 -4.52 -29.20
CA VAL A 626 23.60 -3.61 -28.03
C VAL A 626 25.04 -3.35 -27.59
N ILE A 627 25.87 -4.39 -27.52
CA ILE A 627 27.27 -4.27 -27.07
C ILE A 627 28.11 -3.49 -28.09
N GLU A 628 27.91 -3.74 -29.38
CA GLU A 628 28.59 -3.00 -30.45
C GLU A 628 28.25 -1.50 -30.39
N GLU A 629 26.97 -1.15 -30.21
CA GLU A 629 26.57 0.25 -30.04
C GLU A 629 27.17 0.89 -28.77
N ILE A 630 27.23 0.15 -27.65
CA ILE A 630 27.88 0.66 -26.42
C ILE A 630 29.37 0.96 -26.68
N ASP A 631 30.08 0.05 -27.35
CA ASP A 631 31.51 0.21 -27.64
C ASP A 631 31.77 1.43 -28.53
N ASP A 632 30.95 1.62 -29.57
CA ASP A 632 31.04 2.78 -30.46
C ASP A 632 30.79 4.11 -29.74
N LEU A 633 29.75 4.18 -28.91
CA LEU A 633 29.40 5.39 -28.15
C LEU A 633 30.48 5.74 -27.13
N VAL A 634 30.98 4.74 -26.39
CA VAL A 634 32.04 4.93 -25.38
C VAL A 634 33.35 5.32 -26.04
N SER A 635 33.68 4.74 -27.18
CA SER A 635 34.88 5.10 -27.97
C SER A 635 34.84 6.55 -28.46
N ASN A 636 33.64 7.09 -28.67
CA ASN A 636 33.42 8.51 -28.99
C ASN A 636 33.35 9.42 -27.75
N GLY A 637 33.60 8.90 -26.55
CA GLY A 637 33.58 9.64 -25.29
C GLY A 637 32.17 9.86 -24.70
N GLN A 638 31.13 9.31 -25.33
CA GLN A 638 29.75 9.50 -24.92
C GLN A 638 29.38 8.58 -23.74
N PRO A 639 28.77 9.09 -22.66
CA PRO A 639 28.24 8.24 -21.59
C PRO A 639 26.97 7.50 -22.04
N VAL A 640 26.82 6.27 -21.54
CA VAL A 640 25.72 5.37 -21.92
C VAL A 640 24.98 4.87 -20.69
N LEU A 641 23.67 5.07 -20.67
CA LEU A 641 22.76 4.44 -19.72
C LEU A 641 21.96 3.33 -20.41
N VAL A 642 22.13 2.11 -19.92
CA VAL A 642 21.48 0.91 -20.47
C VAL A 642 20.35 0.46 -19.56
N GLY A 643 19.11 0.52 -20.03
CA GLY A 643 17.93 0.02 -19.32
C GLY A 643 17.64 -1.44 -19.64
N THR A 644 17.43 -2.26 -18.61
CA THR A 644 17.03 -3.66 -18.70
C THR A 644 15.75 -3.92 -17.93
N THR A 645 15.04 -5.01 -18.21
CA THR A 645 13.76 -5.37 -17.57
C THR A 645 13.95 -6.25 -16.33
N SER A 646 15.11 -6.90 -16.17
CA SER A 646 15.37 -7.80 -15.04
C SER A 646 16.84 -7.81 -14.60
N VAL A 647 17.06 -8.21 -13.35
CA VAL A 647 18.41 -8.38 -12.77
C VAL A 647 19.21 -9.42 -13.54
N GLU A 648 18.59 -10.51 -13.97
CA GLU A 648 19.26 -11.55 -14.77
C GLU A 648 19.82 -10.98 -16.08
N ILE A 649 19.04 -10.14 -16.78
CA ILE A 649 19.46 -9.51 -18.03
C ILE A 649 20.62 -8.55 -17.78
N SER A 650 20.57 -7.76 -16.70
CA SER A 650 21.68 -6.89 -16.30
C SER A 650 22.97 -7.65 -16.03
N GLU A 651 22.91 -8.74 -15.26
CA GLU A 651 24.07 -9.58 -14.95
C GLU A 651 24.62 -10.31 -16.19
N LYS A 652 23.73 -10.73 -17.09
CA LYS A 652 24.11 -11.31 -18.38
C LYS A 652 24.83 -10.28 -19.25
N LEU A 653 24.29 -9.08 -19.38
CA LEU A 653 24.89 -8.01 -20.17
C LEU A 653 26.23 -7.57 -19.57
N SER A 654 26.30 -7.45 -18.24
CA SER A 654 27.53 -7.15 -17.49
C SER A 654 28.64 -8.16 -17.80
N ARG A 655 28.34 -9.46 -17.77
CA ARG A 655 29.30 -10.51 -18.15
C ARG A 655 29.78 -10.36 -19.59
N MET A 656 28.89 -10.00 -20.52
CA MET A 656 29.25 -9.80 -21.92
C MET A 656 30.11 -8.55 -22.15
N LEU A 657 29.85 -7.45 -21.44
CA LEU A 657 30.70 -6.24 -21.48
C LEU A 657 32.08 -6.49 -20.87
N ASN A 658 32.16 -7.27 -19.79
CA ASN A 658 33.44 -7.68 -19.20
C ASN A 658 34.30 -8.49 -20.19
N LEU A 659 33.69 -9.35 -21.02
CA LEU A 659 34.41 -10.09 -22.08
C LEU A 659 35.00 -9.18 -23.16
N ARG A 660 34.45 -7.97 -23.34
CA ARG A 660 34.94 -6.93 -24.25
C ARG A 660 35.85 -5.89 -23.56
N ASN A 661 36.14 -6.05 -22.27
CA ASN A 661 36.90 -5.10 -21.43
C ASN A 661 36.27 -3.70 -21.31
N ILE A 662 34.94 -3.59 -21.44
CA ILE A 662 34.22 -2.33 -21.26
C ILE A 662 33.90 -2.17 -19.77
N LYS A 663 34.45 -1.12 -19.14
CA LYS A 663 34.17 -0.79 -17.74
C LYS A 663 32.74 -0.28 -17.61
N HIS A 664 32.00 -0.84 -16.67
CA HIS A 664 30.60 -0.48 -16.43
C HIS A 664 30.22 -0.67 -14.96
N ASN A 665 29.15 0.00 -14.55
CA ASN A 665 28.50 -0.19 -13.26
C ASN A 665 27.11 -0.80 -13.45
N VAL A 666 26.65 -1.59 -12.49
CA VAL A 666 25.30 -2.20 -12.50
C VAL A 666 24.50 -1.68 -11.32
N LEU A 667 23.31 -1.17 -11.59
CA LEU A 667 22.32 -0.74 -10.62
C LEU A 667 21.20 -1.78 -10.58
N ASN A 668 21.10 -2.51 -9.47
CA ASN A 668 20.17 -3.62 -9.28
C ASN A 668 19.04 -3.30 -8.26
N ALA A 669 18.81 -2.01 -7.95
CA ALA A 669 17.80 -1.54 -6.99
C ALA A 669 17.93 -2.12 -5.56
N LYS A 670 19.15 -2.49 -5.13
CA LYS A 670 19.44 -3.09 -3.80
C LYS A 670 20.04 -2.11 -2.78
N GLN A 671 20.66 -1.02 -3.24
CA GLN A 671 21.34 -0.07 -2.35
C GLN A 671 21.15 1.36 -2.83
N HIS A 672 20.04 1.99 -2.44
CA HIS A 672 19.65 3.32 -2.95
C HIS A 672 20.72 4.40 -2.80
N GLN A 673 21.43 4.44 -1.67
CA GLN A 673 22.51 5.42 -1.46
C GLN A 673 23.68 5.21 -2.42
N ARG A 674 24.17 3.97 -2.54
CA ARG A 674 25.27 3.63 -3.45
C ARG A 674 24.86 3.81 -4.91
N GLU A 675 23.60 3.53 -5.23
CA GLU A 675 23.04 3.78 -6.55
C GLU A 675 23.02 5.27 -6.87
N ALA A 676 22.60 6.13 -5.94
CA ALA A 676 22.63 7.58 -6.12
C ALA A 676 24.06 8.08 -6.40
N GLU A 677 25.07 7.55 -5.70
CA GLU A 677 26.49 7.84 -5.96
C GLU A 677 26.90 7.42 -7.38
N ILE A 678 26.56 6.21 -7.81
CA ILE A 678 26.88 5.72 -9.16
C ILE A 678 26.16 6.56 -10.23
N VAL A 679 24.89 6.91 -10.02
CA VAL A 679 24.08 7.72 -10.95
C VAL A 679 24.65 9.13 -11.09
N ALA A 680 25.14 9.73 -10.00
CA ALA A 680 25.80 11.03 -10.04
C ALA A 680 27.08 11.02 -10.90
N GLU A 681 27.76 9.87 -10.99
CA GLU A 681 28.93 9.70 -11.84
C GLU A 681 28.62 9.19 -13.26
N ALA A 682 27.38 8.75 -13.52
CA ALA A 682 26.99 8.15 -14.81
C ALA A 682 27.06 9.14 -15.99
N GLY A 683 27.10 10.44 -15.73
CA GLY A 683 27.23 11.49 -16.75
C GLY A 683 28.67 11.84 -17.14
N LYS A 684 29.70 11.16 -16.58
CA LYS A 684 31.11 11.39 -16.94
C LYS A 684 31.44 10.81 -18.32
N PRO A 685 32.39 11.40 -19.09
CA PRO A 685 32.79 10.88 -20.41
C PRO A 685 33.15 9.39 -20.37
N GLY A 686 32.62 8.62 -21.33
CA GLY A 686 32.85 7.18 -21.47
C GLY A 686 32.32 6.30 -20.33
N ALA A 687 31.50 6.84 -19.41
CA ALA A 687 30.87 6.05 -18.36
C ALA A 687 29.76 5.16 -18.92
N VAL A 688 29.73 3.89 -18.51
CA VAL A 688 28.65 2.95 -18.83
C VAL A 688 27.94 2.53 -17.56
N THR A 689 26.64 2.72 -17.52
CA THR A 689 25.79 2.34 -16.38
C THR A 689 24.64 1.47 -16.88
N ILE A 690 24.52 0.27 -16.31
CA ILE A 690 23.38 -0.63 -16.54
C ILE A 690 22.40 -0.43 -15.40
N ALA A 691 21.13 -0.15 -15.71
CA ALA A 691 20.06 0.02 -14.74
C ALA A 691 18.96 -1.03 -14.97
N THR A 692 18.69 -1.85 -13.96
CA THR A 692 17.49 -2.70 -13.94
C THR A 692 16.27 -1.84 -13.70
N ASN A 693 15.33 -1.86 -14.63
CA ASN A 693 14.08 -1.12 -14.60
C ASN A 693 14.29 0.36 -14.25
N MET A 694 13.78 0.78 -13.10
CA MET A 694 13.83 2.16 -12.60
C MET A 694 14.92 2.38 -11.54
N ALA A 695 15.98 1.56 -11.48
CA ALA A 695 17.09 1.78 -10.55
C ALA A 695 17.69 3.19 -10.75
N GLY A 696 18.05 3.87 -9.65
CA GLY A 696 18.52 5.26 -9.70
C GLY A 696 17.43 6.32 -9.96
N ARG A 697 16.15 6.03 -9.68
CA ARG A 697 15.05 7.02 -9.71
C ARG A 697 15.22 8.12 -8.67
N GLY A 698 14.71 9.31 -9.02
CA GLY A 698 14.80 10.50 -8.18
C GLY A 698 16.19 11.16 -8.15
N THR A 699 17.20 10.62 -8.84
CA THR A 699 18.54 11.20 -8.95
C THR A 699 18.80 11.69 -10.38
N ASP A 700 19.35 12.90 -10.49
CA ASP A 700 19.64 13.58 -11.76
C ASP A 700 21.04 13.19 -12.29
N ILE A 701 21.15 12.96 -13.60
CA ILE A 701 22.41 12.65 -14.28
C ILE A 701 22.90 13.94 -14.92
N LYS A 702 23.85 14.60 -14.25
CA LYS A 702 24.46 15.84 -14.76
C LYS A 702 25.57 15.51 -15.74
N ILE A 703 25.56 16.17 -16.89
CA ILE A 703 26.59 16.02 -17.93
C ILE A 703 27.47 17.26 -18.02
N SER A 704 28.77 17.06 -18.27
CA SER A 704 29.73 18.15 -18.47
C SER A 704 29.61 18.74 -19.88
N GLN A 705 30.26 19.88 -20.13
CA GLN A 705 30.28 20.48 -21.47
C GLN A 705 30.94 19.55 -22.51
N GLU A 706 32.02 18.87 -22.13
CA GLU A 706 32.69 17.85 -22.97
C GLU A 706 31.72 16.76 -23.44
N VAL A 707 30.83 16.30 -22.56
CA VAL A 707 29.81 15.30 -22.90
C VAL A 707 28.72 15.89 -23.80
N LYS A 708 28.33 17.16 -23.61
CA LYS A 708 27.37 17.83 -24.48
C LYS A 708 27.89 17.91 -25.92
N ASP A 709 29.17 18.25 -26.06
CA ASP A 709 29.83 18.35 -27.36
C ASP A 709 29.99 16.97 -28.03
N ALA A 710 30.14 15.90 -27.24
CA ALA A 710 30.15 14.51 -27.70
C ALA A 710 28.76 13.92 -28.03
N GLY A 711 27.69 14.72 -27.99
CA GLY A 711 26.32 14.30 -28.33
C GLY A 711 25.41 14.03 -27.12
N GLY A 712 25.87 14.30 -25.90
CA GLY A 712 25.09 14.20 -24.66
C GLY A 712 24.95 12.78 -24.11
N LEU A 713 24.00 12.54 -23.20
CA LEU A 713 23.77 11.19 -22.66
C LEU A 713 23.05 10.30 -23.70
N ALA A 714 23.57 9.10 -23.93
CA ALA A 714 22.92 8.10 -24.78
C ALA A 714 22.13 7.09 -23.94
N ILE A 715 20.87 6.84 -24.32
CA ILE A 715 19.98 5.88 -23.68
C ILE A 715 19.80 4.64 -24.55
N ILE A 716 20.08 3.47 -24.00
CA ILE A 716 19.87 2.17 -24.67
C ILE A 716 18.83 1.37 -23.89
N GLY A 717 17.66 1.14 -24.47
CA GLY A 717 16.69 0.17 -23.95
C GLY A 717 16.96 -1.21 -24.53
N THR A 718 17.20 -2.21 -23.68
CA THR A 718 17.48 -3.59 -24.15
C THR A 718 16.23 -4.40 -24.44
N GLU A 719 15.07 -3.91 -24.00
CA GLU A 719 13.71 -4.43 -24.21
C GLU A 719 12.71 -3.28 -24.07
N ARG A 720 11.45 -3.53 -24.46
CA ARG A 720 10.31 -2.67 -24.12
C ARG A 720 9.70 -3.14 -22.81
N HIS A 721 9.42 -2.22 -21.91
CA HIS A 721 8.69 -2.56 -20.69
C HIS A 721 7.21 -2.80 -20.99
N ASP A 722 6.50 -3.39 -20.04
CA ASP A 722 5.05 -3.62 -20.13
C ASP A 722 4.24 -2.32 -20.26
N SER A 723 4.80 -1.21 -19.75
CA SER A 723 4.21 0.11 -19.86
C SER A 723 5.09 1.08 -20.66
N ARG A 724 4.45 1.84 -21.54
CA ARG A 724 5.04 2.94 -22.32
C ARG A 724 5.57 4.05 -21.41
N ARG A 725 5.00 4.17 -20.21
CA ARG A 725 5.39 5.14 -19.19
C ARG A 725 6.83 4.94 -18.74
N VAL A 726 7.19 3.70 -18.39
CA VAL A 726 8.55 3.33 -17.95
C VAL A 726 9.56 3.58 -19.07
N ASP A 727 9.20 3.27 -20.31
CA ASP A 727 10.04 3.59 -21.47
C ASP A 727 10.25 5.11 -21.65
N ARG A 728 9.20 5.93 -21.48
CA ARG A 728 9.29 7.40 -21.52
C ARG A 728 10.17 7.93 -20.38
N GLN A 729 10.09 7.35 -19.18
CA GLN A 729 10.95 7.71 -18.06
C GLN A 729 12.42 7.39 -18.32
N LEU A 730 12.72 6.22 -18.91
CA LEU A 730 14.08 5.84 -19.29
C LEU A 730 14.65 6.83 -20.32
N ARG A 731 13.87 7.17 -21.36
CA ARG A 731 14.26 8.21 -22.33
C ARG A 731 14.52 9.57 -21.67
N GLY A 732 13.63 9.96 -20.75
CA GLY A 732 13.70 11.20 -19.96
C GLY A 732 14.93 11.32 -19.04
N ARG A 733 15.80 10.32 -19.00
CA ARG A 733 17.13 10.42 -18.38
C ARG A 733 18.09 11.27 -19.21
N ALA A 734 17.90 11.36 -20.53
CA ALA A 734 18.66 12.22 -21.42
C ALA A 734 17.82 13.41 -21.93
N GLY A 735 18.51 14.46 -22.39
CA GLY A 735 17.88 15.63 -23.02
C GLY A 735 17.29 16.66 -22.04
N ARG A 736 17.80 16.70 -20.80
CA ARG A 736 17.26 17.55 -19.72
C ARG A 736 17.63 19.01 -19.93
N GLN A 737 16.70 19.93 -19.64
CA GLN A 737 16.92 21.38 -19.80
C GLN A 737 17.50 21.78 -21.18
N GLY A 738 17.07 21.08 -22.23
CA GLY A 738 17.51 21.30 -23.61
C GLY A 738 18.91 20.79 -23.93
N ASP A 739 19.49 19.94 -23.09
CA ASP A 739 20.75 19.27 -23.39
C ASP A 739 20.62 18.32 -24.59
N PRO A 740 21.71 18.06 -25.36
CA PRO A 740 21.71 17.03 -26.38
C PRO A 740 21.62 15.63 -25.75
N GLY A 741 21.20 14.65 -26.54
CA GLY A 741 21.15 13.25 -26.13
C GLY A 741 20.49 12.38 -27.19
N SER A 742 20.53 11.07 -27.00
CA SER A 742 19.88 10.11 -27.91
C SER A 742 19.17 9.00 -27.14
N SER A 743 18.15 8.39 -27.76
CA SER A 743 17.54 7.16 -27.23
C SER A 743 17.30 6.13 -28.33
N GLN A 744 17.60 4.86 -28.02
CA GLN A 744 17.46 3.73 -28.94
C GLN A 744 17.02 2.48 -28.17
N PHE A 745 15.96 1.81 -28.64
CA PHE A 745 15.51 0.53 -28.09
C PHE A 745 15.88 -0.63 -29.03
N TYR A 746 16.24 -1.76 -28.44
CA TYR A 746 16.59 -3.02 -29.06
C TYR A 746 15.61 -4.08 -28.58
N ILE A 747 14.96 -4.81 -29.50
CA ILE A 747 13.86 -5.72 -29.15
C ILE A 747 14.06 -7.05 -29.88
N SER A 748 13.73 -8.16 -29.23
CA SER A 748 13.69 -9.49 -29.85
C SER A 748 12.27 -10.06 -29.87
N LEU A 749 11.97 -10.90 -30.85
CA LEU A 749 10.75 -11.73 -30.84
C LEU A 749 10.67 -12.70 -29.66
N GLU A 750 11.81 -13.03 -29.04
CA GLU A 750 11.90 -13.91 -27.88
C GLU A 750 11.63 -13.18 -26.55
N ASP A 751 11.51 -11.84 -26.57
CA ASP A 751 11.27 -11.03 -25.36
C ASP A 751 9.86 -11.29 -24.80
N ASN A 752 9.69 -11.12 -23.48
CA ASN A 752 8.45 -11.49 -22.78
C ASN A 752 7.20 -10.76 -23.33
N LEU A 753 7.32 -9.46 -23.60
CA LEU A 753 6.25 -8.65 -24.22
C LEU A 753 5.83 -9.23 -25.58
N MET A 754 6.78 -9.69 -26.39
CA MET A 754 6.50 -10.27 -27.71
C MET A 754 5.94 -11.70 -27.61
N ARG A 755 6.29 -12.43 -26.55
CA ARG A 755 5.75 -13.75 -26.23
C ARG A 755 4.27 -13.68 -25.87
N LEU A 756 3.93 -12.79 -24.93
CA LEU A 756 2.58 -12.60 -24.39
C LEU A 756 1.61 -11.99 -25.42
N PHE A 757 2.10 -11.16 -26.35
CA PHE A 757 1.25 -10.45 -27.30
C PHE A 757 1.33 -11.04 -28.71
N HIS A 758 0.23 -11.70 -29.07
CA HIS A 758 -0.08 -12.37 -30.33
C HIS A 758 -0.19 -11.38 -31.51
N SER A 759 0.93 -10.78 -31.92
CA SER A 759 0.94 -9.93 -33.11
C SER A 759 1.01 -10.79 -34.38
N GLU A 760 -0.12 -11.38 -34.77
CA GLU A 760 -0.34 -12.05 -36.07
C GLU A 760 0.24 -11.22 -37.24
N LYS A 761 0.14 -9.89 -37.14
CA LYS A 761 0.62 -8.95 -38.15
C LYS A 761 2.15 -8.83 -38.21
N ILE A 762 2.85 -8.91 -37.07
CA ILE A 762 4.32 -8.81 -37.06
C ILE A 762 4.91 -10.13 -37.57
N ALA A 763 4.38 -11.27 -37.11
CA ALA A 763 4.77 -12.59 -37.62
C ALA A 763 4.54 -12.70 -39.14
N LYS A 764 3.33 -12.38 -39.62
CA LYS A 764 3.01 -12.40 -41.07
C LYS A 764 3.85 -11.40 -41.89
N LEU A 765 4.24 -10.25 -41.32
CA LEU A 765 5.10 -9.28 -41.99
C LEU A 765 6.53 -9.83 -42.13
N MET A 766 7.05 -10.46 -41.08
CA MET A 766 8.38 -11.05 -41.07
C MET A 766 8.49 -12.24 -42.01
N ASP A 767 7.48 -13.13 -42.00
CA ASP A 767 7.37 -14.26 -42.93
C ASP A 767 7.32 -13.77 -44.39
N ARG A 768 6.53 -12.71 -44.67
CA ARG A 768 6.41 -12.12 -46.01
C ARG A 768 7.67 -11.41 -46.48
N MET A 769 8.48 -10.87 -45.57
CA MET A 769 9.73 -10.18 -45.89
C MET A 769 10.91 -11.15 -46.09
N GLY A 770 10.75 -12.45 -45.81
CA GLY A 770 11.79 -13.46 -46.08
C GLY A 770 13.06 -13.27 -45.25
N HIS A 771 12.90 -12.79 -44.01
CA HIS A 771 14.00 -12.34 -43.16
C HIS A 771 14.96 -13.48 -42.78
N LYS A 772 16.25 -13.30 -43.05
CA LYS A 772 17.30 -14.28 -42.72
C LYS A 772 17.89 -14.03 -41.33
N ASP A 773 18.57 -15.03 -40.78
CA ASP A 773 19.30 -14.86 -39.52
C ASP A 773 20.40 -13.79 -39.70
N GLY A 774 20.45 -12.80 -38.79
CA GLY A 774 21.39 -11.66 -38.82
C GLY A 774 20.89 -10.32 -39.38
N GLU A 775 19.68 -10.24 -39.97
CA GLU A 775 19.11 -8.95 -40.43
C GLU A 775 18.39 -8.18 -39.29
N MET A 776 18.30 -6.85 -39.39
CA MET A 776 17.66 -5.98 -38.40
C MET A 776 16.48 -5.25 -39.05
N ILE A 777 15.31 -5.27 -38.41
CA ILE A 777 14.14 -4.53 -38.86
C ILE A 777 14.04 -3.21 -38.11
N GLN A 778 14.01 -2.10 -38.84
CA GLN A 778 13.73 -0.77 -38.28
C GLN A 778 12.70 -0.08 -39.17
N HIS A 779 11.43 -0.06 -38.74
CA HIS A 779 10.34 0.55 -39.50
C HIS A 779 9.24 1.10 -38.58
N PRO A 780 8.65 2.29 -38.86
CA PRO A 780 7.64 2.91 -37.99
C PRO A 780 6.40 2.05 -37.73
N MET A 781 6.02 1.18 -38.68
CA MET A 781 4.89 0.25 -38.51
C MET A 781 5.15 -0.78 -37.41
N VAL A 782 6.40 -1.21 -37.23
CA VAL A 782 6.76 -2.22 -36.23
C VAL A 782 6.72 -1.59 -34.83
N THR A 783 7.37 -0.44 -34.65
CA THR A 783 7.30 0.36 -33.39
C THR A 783 5.86 0.65 -32.99
N LYS A 784 5.01 1.12 -33.90
CA LYS A 784 3.58 1.36 -33.61
C LYS A 784 2.81 0.08 -33.25
N SER A 785 3.19 -1.07 -33.79
CA SER A 785 2.56 -2.35 -33.43
C SER A 785 2.95 -2.78 -32.02
N ILE A 786 4.18 -2.50 -31.58
CA ILE A 786 4.67 -2.78 -30.23
C ILE A 786 4.01 -1.84 -29.21
N GLU A 787 3.90 -0.53 -29.52
CA GLU A 787 3.17 0.43 -28.68
C GLU A 787 1.70 0.02 -28.45
N ARG A 788 1.04 -0.56 -29.47
CA ARG A 788 -0.32 -1.11 -29.32
C ARG A 788 -0.35 -2.34 -28.41
N ALA A 789 0.68 -3.18 -28.45
CA ALA A 789 0.80 -4.31 -27.53
C ALA A 789 0.94 -3.81 -26.09
N GLN A 790 1.85 -2.85 -25.83
CA GLN A 790 2.00 -2.22 -24.51
C GLN A 790 0.69 -1.59 -24.03
N LYS A 791 -0.03 -0.84 -24.89
CA LYS A 791 -1.33 -0.26 -24.51
C LYS A 791 -2.33 -1.33 -24.07
N LYS A 792 -2.33 -2.50 -24.71
CA LYS A 792 -3.21 -3.62 -24.33
C LYS A 792 -2.78 -4.26 -23.01
N VAL A 793 -1.48 -4.29 -22.69
CA VAL A 793 -0.98 -4.68 -21.36
C VAL A 793 -1.48 -3.70 -20.30
N GLU A 794 -1.31 -2.40 -20.57
CA GLU A 794 -1.73 -1.31 -19.67
C GLU A 794 -3.24 -1.41 -19.38
N GLU A 795 -4.08 -1.56 -20.41
CA GLU A 795 -5.53 -1.74 -20.27
C GLU A 795 -5.90 -2.99 -19.45
N ASN A 796 -5.17 -4.11 -19.62
CA ASN A 796 -5.40 -5.33 -18.85
C ASN A 796 -5.01 -5.16 -17.36
N ASN A 797 -3.85 -4.55 -17.11
CA ASN A 797 -3.38 -4.26 -15.76
C ASN A 797 -4.31 -3.27 -15.04
N PHE A 798 -4.82 -2.26 -15.76
CA PHE A 798 -5.83 -1.36 -15.27
C PHE A 798 -7.12 -2.12 -14.88
N GLY A 799 -7.59 -3.04 -15.71
CA GLY A 799 -8.75 -3.88 -15.38
C GLY A 799 -8.57 -4.69 -14.09
N ILE A 800 -7.38 -5.25 -13.86
CA ILE A 800 -7.05 -5.98 -12.62
C ILE A 800 -7.07 -5.03 -11.40
N ARG A 801 -6.44 -3.86 -11.50
CA ARG A 801 -6.41 -2.87 -10.42
C ARG A 801 -7.81 -2.34 -10.11
N LYS A 802 -8.61 -2.05 -11.13
CA LYS A 802 -9.99 -1.60 -10.99
C LYS A 802 -10.83 -2.63 -10.24
N LYS A 803 -10.74 -3.90 -10.64
CA LYS A 803 -11.45 -4.98 -9.93
C LYS A 803 -11.01 -5.06 -8.47
N LEU A 804 -9.70 -4.99 -8.18
CA LEU A 804 -9.19 -5.00 -6.81
C LEU A 804 -9.78 -3.85 -5.96
N LEU A 805 -9.84 -2.64 -6.54
CA LEU A 805 -10.44 -1.48 -5.90
C LEU A 805 -11.94 -1.69 -5.62
N GLU A 806 -12.69 -2.21 -6.58
CA GLU A 806 -14.14 -2.44 -6.43
C GLU A 806 -14.49 -3.39 -5.27
N TYR A 807 -13.64 -4.40 -5.00
CA TYR A 807 -13.79 -5.25 -3.81
C TYR A 807 -13.43 -4.51 -2.51
N ASP A 808 -12.37 -3.68 -2.54
CA ASP A 808 -11.97 -2.90 -1.36
C ASP A 808 -12.92 -1.75 -1.06
N ASP A 809 -13.61 -1.17 -2.05
CA ASP A 809 -14.60 -0.11 -1.84
C ASP A 809 -15.75 -0.59 -0.93
N VAL A 810 -16.19 -1.85 -1.10
CA VAL A 810 -17.17 -2.47 -0.22
C VAL A 810 -16.64 -2.56 1.22
N MET A 811 -15.38 -2.99 1.38
CA MET A 811 -14.72 -3.05 2.68
C MET A 811 -14.47 -1.66 3.26
N ASN A 812 -14.21 -0.66 2.44
CA ASN A 812 -13.88 0.68 2.86
C ASN A 812 -15.10 1.37 3.50
N ILE A 813 -16.29 1.21 2.92
CA ILE A 813 -17.55 1.71 3.50
C ILE A 813 -17.75 1.12 4.90
N GLN A 814 -17.57 -0.19 5.05
CA GLN A 814 -17.68 -0.87 6.35
C GLN A 814 -16.61 -0.40 7.33
N ARG A 815 -15.37 -0.25 6.85
CA ARG A 815 -14.22 0.20 7.63
C ARG A 815 -14.40 1.62 8.16
N GLU A 816 -14.85 2.56 7.32
CA GLU A 816 -15.10 3.95 7.73
C GLU A 816 -16.15 4.02 8.85
N ALA A 817 -17.25 3.27 8.70
CA ALA A 817 -18.29 3.19 9.73
C ALA A 817 -17.73 2.66 11.06
N ILE A 818 -16.91 1.61 11.03
CA ILE A 818 -16.34 0.99 12.23
C ILE A 818 -15.21 1.81 12.83
N TYR A 819 -14.35 2.42 12.01
CA TYR A 819 -13.28 3.27 12.51
C TYR A 819 -13.83 4.56 13.14
N LYS A 820 -14.94 5.11 12.65
CA LYS A 820 -15.66 6.21 13.31
C LYS A 820 -16.15 5.80 14.70
N LYS A 821 -16.87 4.67 14.82
CA LYS A 821 -17.33 4.15 16.12
C LYS A 821 -16.18 3.83 17.07
N ARG A 822 -15.10 3.29 16.53
CA ARG A 822 -13.89 2.97 17.29
C ARG A 822 -13.20 4.24 17.80
N ASP A 823 -13.12 5.29 16.98
CA ASP A 823 -12.55 6.57 17.38
C ASP A 823 -13.39 7.24 18.47
N ASN A 824 -14.72 7.22 18.32
CA ASN A 824 -15.67 7.67 19.35
C ASN A 824 -15.48 6.91 20.67
N ALA A 825 -15.27 5.58 20.63
CA ALA A 825 -14.96 4.79 21.82
C ALA A 825 -13.57 5.10 22.41
N LEU A 826 -12.60 5.51 21.59
CA LEU A 826 -11.24 5.83 22.02
C LEU A 826 -11.16 7.22 22.68
N SER A 827 -11.75 8.24 22.04
CA SER A 827 -11.83 9.61 22.57
C SER A 827 -12.84 9.69 23.72
N GLY A 828 -13.97 9.00 23.59
CA GLY A 828 -15.15 9.17 24.43
C GLY A 828 -16.11 10.26 23.91
N GLU A 829 -15.73 10.95 22.82
CA GLU A 829 -16.58 11.92 22.13
C GLU A 829 -17.64 11.14 21.32
N ARG A 830 -18.88 11.62 21.29
CA ARG A 830 -20.05 10.99 20.61
C ARG A 830 -20.39 9.55 21.06
N LEU A 831 -19.64 8.95 21.99
CA LEU A 831 -19.83 7.56 22.41
C LEU A 831 -21.23 7.30 23.01
N SER A 832 -21.78 8.26 23.76
CA SER A 832 -23.12 8.13 24.34
C SER A 832 -24.22 8.01 23.27
N VAL A 833 -24.05 8.72 22.15
CA VAL A 833 -24.96 8.63 20.99
C VAL A 833 -24.82 7.26 20.32
N ASP A 834 -23.58 6.79 20.11
CA ASP A 834 -23.34 5.46 19.55
C ASP A 834 -23.96 4.35 20.41
N ILE A 835 -23.75 4.39 21.72
CA ILE A 835 -24.29 3.40 22.66
C ILE A 835 -25.81 3.43 22.68
N ASN A 836 -26.42 4.62 22.68
CA ASN A 836 -27.87 4.75 22.60
C ASN A 836 -28.44 4.17 21.31
N ASN A 837 -27.77 4.41 20.18
CA ASN A 837 -28.15 3.81 18.89
C ASN A 837 -28.02 2.27 18.92
N MET A 838 -27.05 1.72 19.65
CA MET A 838 -26.96 0.27 19.88
C MET A 838 -28.11 -0.25 20.75
N PHE A 839 -28.49 0.48 21.80
CA PHE A 839 -29.66 0.14 22.63
C PHE A 839 -30.96 0.19 21.83
N ILE A 840 -31.19 1.26 21.07
CA ILE A 840 -32.35 1.41 20.18
C ILE A 840 -32.43 0.22 19.23
N GLY A 841 -31.38 -0.01 18.44
CA GLY A 841 -31.40 -1.06 17.43
C GLY A 841 -31.65 -2.46 18.01
N LEU A 842 -31.09 -2.76 19.19
CA LEU A 842 -31.31 -4.07 19.82
C LEU A 842 -32.71 -4.20 20.45
N THR A 843 -33.18 -3.16 21.12
CA THR A 843 -34.53 -3.17 21.72
C THR A 843 -35.62 -3.25 20.64
N GLU A 844 -35.45 -2.54 19.54
CA GLU A 844 -36.29 -2.64 18.34
C GLU A 844 -36.29 -4.07 17.79
N THR A 845 -35.10 -4.64 17.54
CA THR A 845 -34.98 -6.02 17.01
C THR A 845 -35.68 -7.04 17.90
N LEU A 846 -35.44 -6.99 19.22
CA LEU A 846 -36.08 -7.91 20.19
C LEU A 846 -37.60 -7.79 20.20
N VAL A 847 -38.13 -6.57 20.09
CA VAL A 847 -39.58 -6.35 20.03
C VAL A 847 -40.13 -6.92 18.73
N LEU A 848 -39.54 -6.57 17.58
CA LEU A 848 -40.02 -7.01 16.27
C LEU A 848 -40.00 -8.55 16.13
N ASP A 849 -38.92 -9.21 16.55
CA ASP A 849 -38.74 -10.67 16.45
C ASP A 849 -39.81 -11.45 17.24
N HIS A 850 -40.22 -10.94 18.40
CA HIS A 850 -41.16 -11.63 19.29
C HIS A 850 -42.60 -11.14 19.18
N LYS A 851 -42.82 -9.94 18.64
CA LYS A 851 -44.15 -9.36 18.44
C LYS A 851 -44.91 -10.01 17.29
N TYR A 852 -44.24 -10.46 16.22
CA TYR A 852 -44.88 -11.14 15.09
C TYR A 852 -45.75 -12.34 15.53
N ASN A 853 -45.29 -13.09 16.54
CA ASN A 853 -46.03 -14.23 17.10
C ASN A 853 -46.89 -13.87 18.32
N GLY A 854 -46.82 -12.63 18.82
CA GLY A 854 -47.52 -12.16 20.03
C GLY A 854 -47.12 -12.90 21.31
N ASP A 855 -45.92 -13.47 21.37
CA ASP A 855 -45.43 -14.28 22.50
C ASP A 855 -44.62 -13.42 23.49
N PHE A 856 -45.34 -12.79 24.43
CA PHE A 856 -44.74 -11.98 25.48
C PHE A 856 -43.83 -12.78 26.42
N GLU A 857 -44.08 -14.07 26.64
CA GLU A 857 -43.24 -14.91 27.51
C GLU A 857 -41.92 -15.30 26.82
N SER A 858 -41.94 -15.50 25.50
CA SER A 858 -40.70 -15.60 24.72
C SER A 858 -39.93 -14.29 24.73
N PHE A 859 -40.60 -13.16 24.49
CA PHE A 859 -39.99 -11.83 24.56
C PHE A 859 -39.34 -11.58 25.93
N ARG A 860 -40.08 -11.82 27.02
CA ARG A 860 -39.59 -11.67 28.38
C ARG A 860 -38.36 -12.53 28.66
N ARG A 861 -38.39 -13.82 28.27
CA ARG A 861 -37.24 -14.72 28.42
C ARG A 861 -36.04 -14.25 27.61
N ALA A 862 -36.25 -13.77 26.39
CA ALA A 862 -35.20 -13.20 25.55
C ALA A 862 -34.60 -11.93 26.17
N SER A 863 -35.43 -11.00 26.66
CA SER A 863 -34.99 -9.77 27.32
C SER A 863 -34.20 -10.03 28.60
N ILE A 864 -34.65 -10.97 29.45
CA ILE A 864 -33.91 -11.37 30.66
C ILE A 864 -32.61 -12.07 30.28
N SER A 865 -32.67 -12.98 29.32
CA SER A 865 -31.48 -13.71 28.88
C SER A 865 -30.47 -12.75 28.28
N LEU A 866 -30.86 -11.83 27.39
CA LEU A 866 -29.93 -11.05 26.61
C LEU A 866 -29.47 -9.76 27.30
N LEU A 867 -30.41 -9.07 27.94
CA LEU A 867 -30.19 -7.76 28.53
C LEU A 867 -30.14 -7.79 30.07
N ALA A 868 -30.50 -8.92 30.69
CA ALA A 868 -30.79 -8.99 32.13
C ALA A 868 -31.86 -7.97 32.58
N VAL A 869 -32.78 -7.61 31.69
CA VAL A 869 -33.91 -6.72 31.94
C VAL A 869 -35.21 -7.54 31.91
N ASP A 870 -36.03 -7.40 32.95
CA ASP A 870 -37.37 -7.99 32.98
C ASP A 870 -38.40 -6.95 32.49
N PRO A 871 -39.00 -7.11 31.30
CA PRO A 871 -40.01 -6.19 30.76
C PRO A 871 -41.39 -6.35 31.41
N SER A 872 -41.53 -7.03 32.55
CA SER A 872 -42.83 -7.25 33.22
C SER A 872 -43.58 -5.97 33.63
N GLU A 873 -42.93 -4.80 33.58
CA GLU A 873 -43.59 -3.50 33.71
C GLU A 873 -44.48 -3.16 32.50
N MET A 874 -44.26 -3.82 31.36
CA MET A 874 -45.11 -3.76 30.18
C MET A 874 -46.30 -4.70 30.35
N ASP A 875 -47.50 -4.21 30.01
CA ASP A 875 -48.69 -5.04 29.96
C ASP A 875 -48.64 -5.98 28.74
N ALA A 876 -48.90 -7.27 28.95
CA ALA A 876 -48.84 -8.29 27.90
C ALA A 876 -49.89 -8.07 26.80
N ALA A 877 -51.04 -7.48 27.14
CA ALA A 877 -52.03 -7.08 26.14
C ALA A 877 -51.53 -5.89 25.30
N THR A 878 -50.87 -4.92 25.93
CA THR A 878 -50.22 -3.79 25.25
C THR A 878 -49.10 -4.22 24.32
N PHE A 879 -48.27 -5.21 24.69
CA PHE A 879 -47.25 -5.78 23.80
C PHE A 879 -47.87 -6.41 22.54
N LYS A 880 -48.97 -7.14 22.71
CA LYS A 880 -49.65 -7.90 21.65
C LYS A 880 -50.51 -7.03 20.73
N GLU A 881 -51.23 -6.05 21.27
CA GLU A 881 -52.23 -5.25 20.55
C GLU A 881 -51.77 -3.81 20.25
N GLY A 882 -50.75 -3.31 20.96
CA GLY A 882 -50.20 -1.97 20.75
C GLY A 882 -49.47 -1.81 19.43
N ARG A 883 -49.29 -0.56 18.97
CA ARG A 883 -48.48 -0.25 17.78
C ARG A 883 -47.01 -0.59 18.04
N GLU A 884 -46.29 -0.97 17.00
CA GLU A 884 -44.86 -1.32 17.07
C GLU A 884 -44.03 -0.21 17.72
N ASP A 885 -44.10 1.01 17.17
CA ASP A 885 -43.38 2.19 17.70
C ASP A 885 -43.65 2.45 19.19
N GLN A 886 -44.89 2.23 19.63
CA GLN A 886 -45.27 2.44 21.03
C GLN A 886 -44.63 1.39 21.94
N VAL A 887 -44.67 0.12 21.54
CA VAL A 887 -44.10 -0.99 22.31
C VAL A 887 -42.58 -0.90 22.34
N ILE A 888 -41.95 -0.49 21.23
CA ILE A 888 -40.51 -0.21 21.17
C ILE A 888 -40.15 0.91 22.14
N GLY A 889 -40.83 2.06 22.08
CA GLY A 889 -40.57 3.19 22.97
C GLY A 889 -40.77 2.86 24.45
N ASP A 890 -41.82 2.10 24.79
CA ASP A 890 -42.08 1.65 26.17
C ASP A 890 -40.97 0.72 26.68
N PHE A 891 -40.53 -0.23 25.86
CA PHE A 891 -39.45 -1.14 26.23
C PHE A 891 -38.10 -0.42 26.35
N GLN A 892 -37.80 0.48 25.40
CA GLN A 892 -36.58 1.29 25.42
C GLN A 892 -36.51 2.14 26.69
N ARG A 893 -37.62 2.76 27.11
CA ARG A 893 -37.69 3.51 28.37
C ARG A 893 -37.34 2.63 29.56
N ILE A 894 -37.90 1.41 29.65
CA ILE A 894 -37.60 0.47 30.75
C ILE A 894 -36.11 0.10 30.77
N VAL A 895 -35.53 -0.22 29.61
CA VAL A 895 -34.12 -0.57 29.47
C VAL A 895 -33.22 0.59 29.91
N MET A 896 -33.52 1.82 29.46
CA MET A 896 -32.76 3.02 29.83
C MET A 896 -32.89 3.37 31.32
N GLU A 897 -34.04 3.14 31.94
CA GLU A 897 -34.23 3.30 33.39
C GLU A 897 -33.40 2.27 34.19
N VAL A 898 -33.30 1.03 33.72
CA VAL A 898 -32.41 0.02 34.32
C VAL A 898 -30.95 0.45 34.18
N TYR A 899 -30.54 0.89 32.98
CA TYR A 899 -29.18 1.35 32.72
C TYR A 899 -28.81 2.53 33.63
N LYS A 900 -29.67 3.55 33.73
CA LYS A 900 -29.45 4.71 34.60
C LYS A 900 -29.33 4.33 36.07
N ARG A 901 -30.20 3.45 36.58
CA ARG A 901 -30.12 2.94 37.95
C ARG A 901 -28.79 2.22 38.21
N LYS A 902 -28.32 1.45 37.24
CA LYS A 902 -27.04 0.73 37.34
C LYS A 902 -25.85 1.69 37.37
N THR A 903 -25.84 2.72 36.53
CA THR A 903 -24.81 3.75 36.52
C THR A 903 -24.70 4.43 37.88
N GLU A 904 -25.83 4.77 38.50
CA GLU A 904 -25.87 5.36 39.84
C GLU A 904 -25.35 4.39 40.91
N GLN A 905 -25.72 3.10 40.87
CA GLN A 905 -25.20 2.09 41.81
C GLN A 905 -23.68 1.90 41.71
N ILE A 906 -23.13 1.90 40.49
CA ILE A 906 -21.69 1.81 40.25
C ILE A 906 -20.97 3.04 40.83
N LYS A 907 -21.52 4.23 40.59
CA LYS A 907 -21.01 5.49 41.14
C LYS A 907 -20.98 5.47 42.67
N ASP A 908 -22.09 5.11 43.31
CA ASP A 908 -22.21 5.08 44.77
C ASP A 908 -21.25 4.06 45.41
N LEU A 909 -20.99 2.95 44.73
CA LEU A 909 -20.05 1.92 45.19
C LEU A 909 -18.59 2.41 45.11
N LEU A 910 -18.22 3.11 44.03
CA LEU A 910 -16.83 3.45 43.73
C LEU A 910 -16.39 4.82 44.24
N LEU A 911 -17.30 5.78 44.40
CA LEU A 911 -16.96 7.15 44.82
C LEU A 911 -16.19 7.20 46.16
N PRO A 912 -16.62 6.48 47.24
CA PRO A 912 -15.88 6.48 48.51
C PRO A 912 -14.49 5.83 48.39
N VAL A 913 -14.33 4.91 47.44
CA VAL A 913 -13.08 4.22 47.17
C VAL A 913 -12.11 5.16 46.44
N ILE A 914 -12.59 5.87 45.42
CA ILE A 914 -11.79 6.78 44.60
C ILE A 914 -11.32 8.00 45.40
N GLN A 915 -12.21 8.63 46.17
CA GLN A 915 -11.84 9.77 47.03
C GLN A 915 -10.72 9.38 48.01
N ARG A 916 -10.85 8.19 48.62
CA ARG A 916 -9.85 7.66 49.55
C ARG A 916 -8.52 7.34 48.87
N VAL A 917 -8.53 6.72 47.68
CA VAL A 917 -7.31 6.42 46.93
C VAL A 917 -6.63 7.71 46.45
N GLN A 918 -7.40 8.71 46.02
CA GLN A 918 -6.87 10.01 45.60
C GLN A 918 -6.19 10.76 46.76
N GLU A 919 -6.81 10.75 47.95
CA GLU A 919 -6.25 11.38 49.15
C GLU A 919 -4.97 10.70 49.66
N ASN A 920 -4.95 9.36 49.69
CA ASN A 920 -3.84 8.60 50.30
C ASN A 920 -2.73 8.25 49.30
N GLU A 921 -3.06 8.01 48.03
CA GLU A 921 -2.16 7.47 47.01
C GLU A 921 -2.20 8.23 45.67
N GLY A 922 -2.95 9.34 45.55
CA GLY A 922 -3.06 10.11 44.29
C GLY A 922 -1.76 10.80 43.84
N HIS A 923 -0.75 10.87 44.70
CA HIS A 923 0.61 11.30 44.33
C HIS A 923 1.46 10.16 43.73
N ARG A 924 1.02 8.90 43.92
CA ARG A 924 1.74 7.68 43.54
C ARG A 924 1.18 7.07 42.25
N PHE A 925 -0.14 7.16 42.02
CA PHE A 925 -0.81 6.58 40.87
C PHE A 925 -1.68 7.62 40.15
N LYS A 926 -1.65 7.64 38.81
CA LYS A 926 -2.55 8.48 37.98
C LYS A 926 -3.85 7.75 37.62
N ARG A 927 -3.78 6.44 37.37
CA ARG A 927 -4.92 5.60 36.95
C ARG A 927 -5.04 4.34 37.78
N ILE A 928 -6.26 3.89 38.04
CA ILE A 928 -6.58 2.65 38.74
C ILE A 928 -7.25 1.64 37.83
N ALA A 929 -6.97 0.35 38.04
CA ALA A 929 -7.63 -0.74 37.34
C ALA A 929 -8.87 -1.21 38.11
N ILE A 930 -10.04 -1.07 37.51
CA ILE A 930 -11.31 -1.52 38.07
C ILE A 930 -11.74 -2.79 37.32
N PRO A 931 -11.85 -3.94 38.00
CA PRO A 931 -12.26 -5.19 37.35
C PRO A 931 -13.76 -5.18 37.07
N PHE A 932 -14.13 -5.15 35.79
CA PHE A 932 -15.52 -5.23 35.36
C PHE A 932 -15.78 -6.54 34.63
N VAL A 933 -16.73 -7.33 35.14
CA VAL A 933 -16.94 -8.73 34.75
C VAL A 933 -18.39 -8.93 34.30
N SER A 934 -18.58 -9.57 33.15
CA SER A 934 -19.89 -10.10 32.73
C SER A 934 -19.91 -11.63 32.88
N SER A 935 -21.10 -12.21 33.00
CA SER A 935 -21.29 -13.66 33.13
C SER A 935 -20.89 -14.45 31.86
N ARG A 936 -20.83 -13.77 30.71
CA ARG A 936 -20.66 -14.37 29.37
C ARG A 936 -19.32 -14.09 28.71
N ALA A 937 -18.54 -13.17 29.24
CA ALA A 937 -17.33 -12.67 28.59
C ALA A 937 -16.18 -12.48 29.59
N LYS A 938 -14.97 -12.34 29.05
CA LYS A 938 -13.76 -12.21 29.86
C LYS A 938 -13.82 -10.93 30.70
N GLN A 939 -13.23 -11.00 31.88
CA GLN A 939 -13.00 -9.82 32.73
C GLN A 939 -12.21 -8.76 31.98
N LEU A 940 -12.74 -7.53 31.93
CA LEU A 940 -12.06 -6.38 31.35
C LEU A 940 -11.50 -5.49 32.46
N PRO A 941 -10.19 -5.17 32.44
CA PRO A 941 -9.61 -4.19 33.34
C PRO A 941 -9.93 -2.78 32.83
N ILE A 942 -10.75 -2.05 33.58
CA ILE A 942 -11.12 -0.67 33.24
C ILE A 942 -10.07 0.27 33.84
N ALA A 943 -9.43 1.09 33.02
CA ALA A 943 -8.45 2.06 33.47
C ALA A 943 -9.11 3.43 33.69
N ALA A 944 -9.38 3.78 34.94
CA ALA A 944 -10.01 5.07 35.30
C ALA A 944 -8.98 6.09 35.78
N ASP A 945 -9.08 7.34 35.33
CA ASP A 945 -8.24 8.45 35.84
C ASP A 945 -8.76 8.92 37.20
N LEU A 946 -7.90 8.84 38.22
CA LEU A 946 -8.29 9.14 39.60
C LEU A 946 -8.69 10.59 39.81
N LYS A 947 -8.01 11.52 39.12
CA LYS A 947 -8.26 12.95 39.30
C LYS A 947 -9.60 13.33 38.67
N GLU A 948 -9.81 12.93 37.42
CA GLU A 948 -11.07 13.18 36.70
C GLU A 948 -12.26 12.49 37.39
N ALA A 949 -12.08 11.26 37.88
CA ALA A 949 -13.12 10.55 38.61
C ALA A 949 -13.46 11.19 39.96
N ALA A 950 -12.48 11.77 40.66
CA ALA A 950 -12.75 12.51 41.90
C ALA A 950 -13.43 13.85 41.64
N GLU A 951 -12.96 14.63 40.65
CA GLU A 951 -13.51 15.95 40.29
C GLU A 951 -14.93 15.86 39.71
N SER A 952 -15.25 14.77 39.01
CA SER A 952 -16.58 14.51 38.44
C SER A 952 -17.56 13.79 39.37
N GLU A 953 -17.22 13.61 40.64
CA GLU A 953 -18.01 12.84 41.62
C GLU A 953 -18.31 11.39 41.14
N GLY A 954 -17.37 10.78 40.43
CA GLY A 954 -17.46 9.40 39.94
C GLY A 954 -18.23 9.23 38.62
N LYS A 955 -18.72 10.30 37.99
CA LYS A 955 -19.45 10.23 36.71
C LYS A 955 -18.59 9.71 35.57
N THR A 956 -17.30 10.05 35.52
CA THR A 956 -16.40 9.62 34.43
C THR A 956 -16.12 8.12 34.42
N ILE A 957 -16.34 7.41 35.53
CA ILE A 957 -16.05 5.97 35.62
C ILE A 957 -16.94 5.17 34.68
N MET A 958 -18.22 5.50 34.60
CA MET A 958 -19.13 4.80 33.70
C MET A 958 -18.71 5.05 32.25
N ARG A 959 -18.29 6.27 31.93
CA ARG A 959 -17.71 6.60 30.62
C ARG A 959 -16.45 5.76 30.32
N ASP A 960 -15.56 5.56 31.29
CA ASP A 960 -14.38 4.72 31.12
C ASP A 960 -14.74 3.23 30.91
N ILE A 961 -15.80 2.74 31.59
CA ILE A 961 -16.38 1.41 31.36
C ILE A 961 -16.92 1.32 29.93
N GLU A 962 -17.78 2.26 29.53
CA GLU A 962 -18.37 2.34 28.19
C GLU A 962 -17.30 2.34 27.09
N LYS A 963 -16.26 3.18 27.23
CA LYS A 963 -15.12 3.25 26.29
C LYS A 963 -14.41 1.91 26.16
N THR A 964 -14.02 1.33 27.29
CA THR A 964 -13.21 0.09 27.30
C THR A 964 -13.99 -1.11 26.77
N VAL A 965 -15.26 -1.25 27.17
CA VAL A 965 -16.15 -2.33 26.74
C VAL A 965 -16.44 -2.23 25.26
N THR A 966 -16.86 -1.05 24.79
CA THR A 966 -17.21 -0.81 23.39
C THR A 966 -16.01 -1.06 22.49
N LEU A 967 -14.84 -0.51 22.84
CA LEU A 967 -13.61 -0.71 22.07
C LEU A 967 -13.19 -2.19 21.99
N ALA A 968 -13.21 -2.90 23.12
CA ALA A 968 -12.78 -4.30 23.16
C ALA A 968 -13.69 -5.22 22.33
N LEU A 969 -15.01 -5.02 22.40
CA LEU A 969 -15.99 -5.85 21.71
C LEU A 969 -16.08 -5.52 20.22
N ILE A 970 -15.92 -4.25 19.83
CA ILE A 970 -15.74 -3.87 18.42
C ILE A 970 -14.49 -4.54 17.86
N ASP A 971 -13.33 -4.43 18.52
CA ASP A 971 -12.07 -4.99 18.04
C ASP A 971 -12.10 -6.53 17.92
N GLU A 972 -12.82 -7.23 18.80
CA GLU A 972 -12.98 -8.69 18.74
C GLU A 972 -13.88 -9.11 17.56
N ASN A 973 -15.08 -8.53 17.47
CA ASN A 973 -16.02 -8.86 16.42
C ASN A 973 -15.51 -8.42 15.03
N TRP A 974 -14.79 -7.29 14.95
CA TRP A 974 -14.26 -6.78 13.68
C TRP A 974 -13.18 -7.70 13.10
N LYS A 975 -12.31 -8.28 13.93
CA LYS A 975 -11.32 -9.26 13.48
C LYS A 975 -11.96 -10.51 12.89
N GLU A 976 -13.04 -10.98 13.50
CA GLU A 976 -13.80 -12.12 13.00
C GLU A 976 -14.50 -11.78 11.67
N HIS A 977 -15.09 -10.58 11.59
CA HIS A 977 -15.70 -10.09 10.34
C HIS A 977 -14.68 -10.00 9.20
N LEU A 978 -13.50 -9.44 9.43
CA LEU A 978 -12.43 -9.38 8.43
C LEU A 978 -12.04 -10.76 7.90
N ARG A 979 -12.04 -11.78 8.77
CA ARG A 979 -11.78 -13.17 8.35
C ARG A 979 -12.89 -13.71 7.44
N ARG A 980 -14.16 -13.53 7.82
CA ARG A 980 -15.31 -13.95 7.00
C ARG A 980 -15.32 -13.23 5.65
N MET A 981 -14.88 -11.97 5.61
CA MET A 981 -14.77 -11.18 4.38
C MET A 981 -13.67 -11.69 3.45
N ASP A 982 -12.51 -12.09 3.98
CA ASP A 982 -11.44 -12.72 3.21
C ASP A 982 -11.93 -14.06 2.61
N GLU A 983 -12.57 -14.92 3.42
CA GLU A 983 -13.16 -16.19 2.97
C GLU A 983 -14.25 -15.99 1.89
N LEU A 984 -15.10 -14.98 2.04
CA LEU A 984 -16.13 -14.63 1.07
C LEU A 984 -15.53 -14.19 -0.27
N LYS A 985 -14.46 -13.40 -0.24
CA LYS A 985 -13.81 -12.93 -1.47
C LYS A 985 -13.27 -14.08 -2.32
N GLU A 986 -12.83 -15.16 -1.68
CA GLU A 986 -12.35 -16.39 -2.31
C GLU A 986 -13.51 -17.24 -2.83
N SER A 987 -14.53 -17.50 -1.99
CA SER A 987 -15.66 -18.36 -2.36
C SER A 987 -16.40 -17.85 -3.59
N VAL A 988 -16.57 -16.54 -3.70
CA VAL A 988 -17.31 -15.88 -4.77
C VAL A 988 -16.60 -15.96 -6.12
N GLN A 989 -15.29 -16.27 -6.17
CA GLN A 989 -14.64 -16.56 -7.46
C GLN A 989 -15.23 -17.80 -8.14
N SER A 990 -15.72 -18.77 -7.36
CA SER A 990 -16.39 -19.97 -7.86
C SER A 990 -17.77 -19.67 -8.46
N ALA A 991 -18.40 -18.54 -8.11
CA ALA A 991 -19.69 -18.15 -8.70
C ALA A 991 -19.59 -17.79 -10.20
N SER A 992 -18.38 -17.59 -10.72
CA SER A 992 -18.15 -17.43 -12.16
C SER A 992 -18.60 -18.66 -12.96
N PHE A 993 -18.65 -19.85 -12.33
CA PHE A 993 -19.15 -21.08 -12.97
C PHE A 993 -20.68 -21.05 -13.20
N GLU A 994 -21.43 -20.26 -12.44
CA GLU A 994 -22.89 -20.09 -12.56
C GLU A 994 -23.31 -18.96 -13.53
N GLN A 995 -22.37 -18.35 -14.25
CA GLN A 995 -22.61 -17.20 -15.15
C GLN A 995 -23.19 -15.95 -14.46
N LYS A 996 -23.00 -15.80 -13.14
CA LYS A 996 -23.33 -14.58 -12.39
C LYS A 996 -22.08 -13.72 -12.21
N ASP A 997 -22.24 -12.40 -12.02
CA ASP A 997 -21.13 -11.51 -11.73
C ASP A 997 -20.63 -11.70 -10.28
N PRO A 998 -19.39 -12.16 -10.07
CA PRO A 998 -18.82 -12.35 -8.73
C PRO A 998 -18.86 -11.07 -7.88
N LEU A 999 -18.67 -9.89 -8.46
CA LEU A 999 -18.66 -8.65 -7.67
C LEU A 999 -20.04 -8.33 -7.08
N VAL A 1000 -21.11 -8.64 -7.83
CA VAL A 1000 -22.49 -8.40 -7.37
C VAL A 1000 -22.84 -9.33 -6.21
N ILE A 1001 -22.49 -10.62 -6.33
CA ILE A 1001 -22.70 -11.60 -5.26
C ILE A 1001 -21.90 -11.19 -4.02
N TYR A 1002 -20.62 -10.83 -4.21
CA TYR A 1002 -19.77 -10.35 -3.12
C TYR A 1002 -20.41 -9.15 -2.41
N LYS A 1003 -20.91 -8.14 -3.13
CA LYS A 1003 -21.60 -6.98 -2.53
C LYS A 1003 -22.81 -7.38 -1.69
N MET A 1004 -23.65 -8.29 -2.20
CA MET A 1004 -24.86 -8.73 -1.51
C MET A 1004 -24.53 -9.54 -0.25
N GLU A 1005 -23.59 -10.47 -0.33
CA GLU A 1005 -23.20 -11.32 0.80
C GLU A 1005 -22.38 -10.52 1.82
N ALA A 1006 -21.48 -9.64 1.38
CA ALA A 1006 -20.72 -8.74 2.25
C ALA A 1006 -21.62 -7.82 3.06
N PHE A 1007 -22.71 -7.32 2.46
CA PHE A 1007 -23.69 -6.49 3.15
C PHE A 1007 -24.40 -7.28 4.26
N LYS A 1008 -24.87 -8.51 3.97
CA LYS A 1008 -25.49 -9.38 4.98
C LYS A 1008 -24.54 -9.72 6.13
N LEU A 1009 -23.29 -10.06 5.81
CA LEU A 1009 -22.26 -10.31 6.83
C LEU A 1009 -22.04 -9.09 7.72
N PHE A 1010 -22.07 -7.89 7.13
CA PHE A 1010 -21.94 -6.64 7.88
C PHE A 1010 -23.15 -6.36 8.77
N GLU A 1011 -24.38 -6.59 8.30
CA GLU A 1011 -25.60 -6.49 9.12
C GLU A 1011 -25.55 -7.46 10.32
N GLU A 1012 -25.18 -8.72 10.09
CA GLU A 1012 -24.96 -9.71 11.16
C GLU A 1012 -23.92 -9.24 12.17
N PHE A 1013 -22.81 -8.69 11.67
CA PHE A 1013 -21.73 -8.16 12.50
C PHE A 1013 -22.19 -6.96 13.34
N ILE A 1014 -22.89 -5.99 12.76
CA ILE A 1014 -23.44 -4.83 13.50
C ILE A 1014 -24.41 -5.30 14.57
N HIS A 1015 -25.34 -6.20 14.23
CA HIS A 1015 -26.26 -6.77 15.21
C HIS A 1015 -25.50 -7.45 16.36
N LYS A 1016 -24.46 -8.23 16.04
CA LYS A 1016 -23.63 -8.92 17.03
C LYS A 1016 -22.88 -7.95 17.94
N VAL A 1017 -22.31 -6.86 17.39
CA VAL A 1017 -21.67 -5.81 18.18
C VAL A 1017 -22.66 -5.12 19.10
N ASN A 1018 -23.83 -4.72 18.60
CA ASN A 1018 -24.87 -4.07 19.39
C ASN A 1018 -25.30 -4.98 20.56
N GLN A 1019 -25.52 -6.26 20.25
CA GLN A 1019 -25.86 -7.29 21.23
C GLN A 1019 -24.79 -7.45 22.30
N ASP A 1020 -23.53 -7.63 21.91
CA ASP A 1020 -22.45 -7.90 22.86
C ASP A 1020 -22.17 -6.68 23.74
N VAL A 1021 -22.15 -5.47 23.18
CA VAL A 1021 -21.88 -4.22 23.93
C VAL A 1021 -22.99 -3.93 24.94
N THR A 1022 -24.25 -3.89 24.48
CA THR A 1022 -25.40 -3.58 25.36
C THR A 1022 -25.58 -4.64 26.45
N SER A 1023 -25.48 -5.92 26.11
CA SER A 1023 -25.56 -7.03 27.07
C SER A 1023 -24.44 -6.92 28.11
N TYR A 1024 -23.20 -6.67 27.68
CA TYR A 1024 -22.07 -6.54 28.60
C TYR A 1024 -22.22 -5.32 29.53
N LEU A 1025 -22.67 -4.19 29.00
CA LEU A 1025 -22.92 -2.97 29.78
C LEU A 1025 -24.08 -3.12 30.76
N LEU A 1026 -25.12 -3.89 30.47
CA LEU A 1026 -26.27 -4.14 31.37
C LEU A 1026 -26.05 -5.30 32.36
N GLU A 1027 -25.40 -6.38 31.96
CA GLU A 1027 -25.11 -7.53 32.84
C GLU A 1027 -23.92 -7.29 33.77
N GLY A 1028 -22.91 -6.54 33.29
CA GLY A 1028 -21.60 -6.48 33.94
C GLY A 1028 -21.62 -5.96 35.37
N ARG A 1029 -20.76 -6.50 36.23
CA ARG A 1029 -20.65 -6.12 37.64
C ARG A 1029 -19.20 -5.87 38.01
N ILE A 1030 -19.01 -4.98 38.98
CA ILE A 1030 -17.70 -4.76 39.57
C ILE A 1030 -17.45 -5.85 40.61
N GLN A 1031 -16.30 -6.51 40.55
CA GLN A 1031 -15.90 -7.51 41.53
C GLN A 1031 -14.76 -6.97 42.41
N LEU A 1032 -15.11 -6.34 43.53
CA LEU A 1032 -14.15 -5.94 44.57
C LEU A 1032 -14.20 -6.96 45.73
N ARG A 1033 -13.09 -7.63 46.05
CA ARG A 1033 -12.97 -8.57 47.18
C ARG A 1033 -12.21 -7.98 48.38
N GLY A 1034 -11.54 -6.83 48.25
CA GLY A 1034 -10.90 -6.09 49.35
C GLY A 1034 -9.96 -4.96 48.90
N GLU A 1035 -9.23 -4.34 49.85
CA GLU A 1035 -8.28 -3.22 49.62
C GLU A 1035 -7.11 -3.57 48.67
N GLU A 1036 -6.76 -4.86 48.51
CA GLU A 1036 -5.64 -5.34 47.67
C GLU A 1036 -5.97 -5.50 46.17
N ASP A 1037 -7.24 -5.30 45.78
CA ASP A 1037 -7.69 -5.49 44.38
C ASP A 1037 -7.51 -4.24 43.50
N ILE A 1038 -7.37 -3.05 44.10
CA ILE A 1038 -7.15 -1.80 43.37
C ILE A 1038 -5.66 -1.70 43.08
N ARG A 1039 -5.30 -2.08 41.85
CA ARG A 1039 -3.93 -2.02 41.36
C ARG A 1039 -3.74 -0.80 40.48
N GLU A 1040 -2.52 -0.31 40.43
CA GLU A 1040 -2.11 0.64 39.39
C GLU A 1040 -2.47 0.06 38.02
N ALA A 1041 -3.26 0.80 37.25
CA ALA A 1041 -3.49 0.46 35.86
C ALA A 1041 -2.19 0.74 35.10
N GLN A 1042 -1.40 -0.31 34.81
CA GLN A 1042 -0.35 -0.17 33.82
C GLN A 1042 -1.02 0.14 32.49
N GLN A 1043 -0.61 1.24 31.86
CA GLN A 1043 -1.02 1.56 30.50
C GLN A 1043 -0.46 0.46 29.60
N GLU A 1044 -1.25 -0.59 29.34
CA GLU A 1044 -0.90 -1.63 28.38
C GLU A 1044 -0.85 -0.97 27.01
N LYS A 1045 0.36 -0.55 26.62
CA LYS A 1045 0.62 -0.09 25.26
C LYS A 1045 0.25 -1.20 24.30
N THR A 1046 -0.26 -0.80 23.14
CA THR A 1046 -0.61 -1.73 22.09
C THR A 1046 0.64 -2.50 21.67
N ASP A 1047 0.65 -3.81 21.91
CA ASP A 1047 1.80 -4.66 21.59
C ASP A 1047 1.78 -5.04 20.11
N PHE A 1048 2.50 -4.26 19.30
CA PHE A 1048 2.72 -4.56 17.89
C PHE A 1048 3.84 -5.60 17.65
N SER A 1049 4.49 -6.17 18.67
CA SER A 1049 5.62 -7.10 18.48
C SER A 1049 5.25 -8.38 17.73
N LYS A 1050 3.99 -8.81 17.84
CA LYS A 1050 3.43 -9.97 17.12
C LYS A 1050 2.75 -9.60 15.80
N ALA A 1051 2.48 -8.32 15.59
CA ALA A 1051 1.90 -7.82 14.35
C ALA A 1051 2.99 -7.75 13.28
N LYS A 1052 2.80 -8.50 12.20
CA LYS A 1052 3.67 -8.42 11.03
C LYS A 1052 3.04 -7.46 10.03
N THR A 1053 3.73 -6.36 9.80
CA THR A 1053 3.45 -5.45 8.70
C THR A 1053 4.19 -5.93 7.45
N HIS A 1054 3.59 -5.83 6.28
CA HIS A 1054 4.28 -6.07 5.01
C HIS A 1054 5.30 -4.96 4.69
N ARG A 1055 6.46 -4.95 5.37
CA ARG A 1055 7.51 -3.93 5.28
C ARG A 1055 8.83 -4.44 4.72
N SER A 1056 9.46 -3.65 3.85
CA SER A 1056 10.82 -3.90 3.36
C SER A 1056 11.85 -3.87 4.51
N PRO A 1057 12.73 -4.87 4.67
CA PRO A 1057 13.80 -4.88 5.65
C PRO A 1057 15.07 -4.14 5.26
N GLU A 1058 15.19 -3.59 4.05
CA GLU A 1058 16.25 -2.62 3.77
C GLU A 1058 16.07 -1.36 4.64
N GLU A 1059 14.83 -0.92 4.90
CA GLU A 1059 14.51 0.14 5.88
C GLU A 1059 14.86 -0.29 7.32
N GLU A 1060 14.72 -1.58 7.62
CA GLU A 1060 15.03 -2.14 8.94
C GLU A 1060 16.55 -2.36 9.15
N ALA A 1061 17.28 -2.72 8.09
CA ALA A 1061 18.73 -2.86 8.05
C ALA A 1061 19.44 -1.49 8.00
N GLN A 1062 18.92 -0.53 7.24
CA GLN A 1062 19.35 0.86 7.27
C GLN A 1062 19.09 1.49 8.64
N ARG A 1063 17.96 1.19 9.31
CA ARG A 1063 17.75 1.57 10.72
C ARG A 1063 18.76 0.93 11.66
N ARG A 1064 19.11 -0.36 11.48
CA ARG A 1064 20.16 -1.00 12.30
C ARG A 1064 21.54 -0.38 12.08
N ALA A 1065 21.83 0.07 10.85
CA ALA A 1065 23.05 0.80 10.51
C ALA A 1065 23.04 2.24 11.08
N ALA A 1066 21.91 2.95 11.00
CA ALA A 1066 21.71 4.29 11.54
C ALA A 1066 21.67 4.32 13.07
N MET A 1067 21.22 3.24 13.73
CA MET A 1067 21.35 3.07 15.18
C MET A 1067 22.80 2.80 15.64
N GLY A 1068 23.70 2.51 14.70
CA GLY A 1068 25.13 2.27 14.96
C GLY A 1068 26.03 3.51 14.86
N THR A 1069 25.56 4.64 14.32
CA THR A 1069 26.41 5.81 14.00
C THR A 1069 26.67 6.76 15.18
N GLY A 1070 26.46 6.30 16.41
CA GLY A 1070 26.96 6.95 17.63
C GLY A 1070 28.25 6.34 18.22
N GLY A 1071 28.78 5.27 17.64
CA GLY A 1071 29.96 4.56 18.17
C GLY A 1071 30.98 4.23 17.09
N ARG A 1072 32.26 4.53 17.36
CA ARG A 1072 33.44 4.16 16.55
C ARG A 1072 33.25 2.82 15.80
N LYS A 1073 33.57 2.83 14.50
CA LYS A 1073 33.68 1.67 13.59
C LYS A 1073 33.93 0.37 14.36
N LYS A 1074 32.92 -0.52 14.43
CA LYS A 1074 33.13 -1.91 14.81
C LYS A 1074 34.04 -2.53 13.76
N VAL A 1075 35.26 -2.84 14.15
CA VAL A 1075 36.20 -3.67 13.40
C VAL A 1075 35.54 -5.03 13.19
N GLU A 1076 35.45 -5.48 11.94
CA GLU A 1076 35.01 -6.82 11.58
C GLU A 1076 35.87 -7.85 12.32
N THR A 1077 35.25 -8.63 13.20
CA THR A 1077 35.94 -9.70 13.92
C THR A 1077 36.14 -10.88 12.98
N PHE A 1078 37.39 -11.06 12.55
CA PHE A 1078 37.87 -12.27 11.89
C PHE A 1078 37.55 -13.49 12.76
N VAL A 1079 36.89 -14.52 12.20
CA VAL A 1079 36.71 -15.81 12.85
C VAL A 1079 38.08 -16.50 12.90
N ARG A 1080 38.68 -16.61 14.08
CA ARG A 1080 39.98 -17.27 14.26
C ARG A 1080 39.84 -18.79 14.09
N GLN A 1081 40.68 -19.39 13.25
CA GLN A 1081 40.78 -20.83 13.06
C GLN A 1081 41.61 -21.56 14.14
N GLU A 1082 42.21 -20.84 15.10
CA GLU A 1082 43.05 -21.43 16.15
C GLU A 1082 42.43 -21.28 17.55
N GLU A 1083 42.57 -22.34 18.36
CA GLU A 1083 42.05 -22.45 19.73
C GLU A 1083 42.68 -21.40 20.65
N LYS A 1084 41.84 -20.67 21.40
CA LYS A 1084 42.29 -19.56 22.26
C LYS A 1084 42.97 -20.11 23.51
N VAL A 1085 44.29 -19.89 23.65
CA VAL A 1085 45.06 -20.24 24.85
C VAL A 1085 44.44 -19.59 26.10
N GLY A 1086 44.07 -20.41 27.08
CA GLY A 1086 43.45 -19.97 28.31
C GLY A 1086 44.42 -19.19 29.20
N ARG A 1087 43.90 -18.25 30.02
CA ARG A 1087 44.71 -17.39 30.90
C ARG A 1087 45.64 -18.18 31.85
N ASN A 1088 45.27 -19.40 32.22
CA ASN A 1088 46.03 -20.25 33.14
C ASN A 1088 46.89 -21.31 32.43
N ASP A 1089 46.84 -21.40 31.11
CA ASP A 1089 47.59 -22.39 30.34
C ASP A 1089 49.06 -21.96 30.16
N PRO A 1090 49.97 -22.90 29.90
CA PRO A 1090 51.37 -22.59 29.59
C PRO A 1090 51.44 -21.64 28.40
N CYS A 1091 52.24 -20.58 28.53
CA CYS A 1091 52.37 -19.60 27.46
C CYS A 1091 53.07 -20.24 26.24
N PRO A 1092 52.51 -20.12 25.02
CA PRO A 1092 53.03 -20.79 23.82
C PRO A 1092 54.42 -20.32 23.37
N CYS A 1093 54.97 -19.27 23.98
CA CYS A 1093 56.36 -18.83 23.74
C CYS A 1093 57.42 -19.74 24.39
N GLY A 1094 57.03 -20.83 25.07
CA GLY A 1094 57.95 -21.77 25.69
C GLY A 1094 58.60 -21.27 27.00
N SER A 1095 58.15 -20.15 27.56
CA SER A 1095 58.73 -19.54 28.76
C SER A 1095 58.48 -20.29 30.09
N GLY A 1096 57.69 -21.37 30.07
CA GLY A 1096 57.31 -22.13 31.26
C GLY A 1096 56.33 -21.44 32.21
N LYS A 1097 55.92 -20.19 31.93
CA LYS A 1097 54.97 -19.40 32.74
C LYS A 1097 53.55 -19.49 32.19
N LYS A 1098 52.54 -19.33 33.05
CA LYS A 1098 51.12 -19.22 32.64
C LYS A 1098 50.89 -17.98 31.77
N PHE A 1099 50.03 -18.07 30.75
CA PHE A 1099 49.78 -16.99 29.77
C PHE A 1099 49.51 -15.64 30.44
N LYS A 1100 48.66 -15.58 31.48
CA LYS A 1100 48.36 -14.34 32.24
C LYS A 1100 49.56 -13.65 32.91
N HIS A 1101 50.67 -14.36 33.10
CA HIS A 1101 51.90 -13.82 33.71
C HIS A 1101 53.01 -13.59 32.69
N CYS A 1102 52.73 -13.82 31.40
CA CYS A 1102 53.63 -13.58 30.29
C CYS A 1102 52.91 -12.69 29.24
N HIS A 1103 52.60 -13.22 28.06
CA HIS A 1103 51.96 -12.46 26.97
C HIS A 1103 50.52 -12.01 27.25
N GLY A 1104 49.89 -12.53 28.30
CA GLY A 1104 48.60 -12.08 28.81
C GLY A 1104 48.66 -11.02 29.92
N ARG A 1105 49.85 -10.44 30.21
CA ARG A 1105 49.98 -9.24 31.04
C ARG A 1105 49.68 -8.00 30.19
N ALA A 1106 48.40 -7.72 30.01
CA ALA A 1106 47.88 -6.41 29.63
C ALA A 1106 46.67 -6.11 30.53
#